data_AF-A0A543IKQ1-F1
#
_entry.id   AF-A0A543IKQ1-F1
#
_cell.length_a   1.000
_cell.length_b   1.000
_cell.length_c   1.000
_cell.angle_alpha   90.00
_cell.angle_beta   90.00
_cell.angle_gamma   90.00
#
_symmetry.space_group_name_H-M   'P 1'
#
loop_
_entity.id
_entity.type
_entity.pdbx_description
1 polymer ?
#
loop_
_entity_poly.entity_id
_entity_poly.type
_entity_poly.pdbx_seq_one_letter_code
_entity_poly.pdbx_strand_id
1 'polypeptide(L)'
;MTNPAPLRVVDTRPAGDDLDASPHSIEAEQCVLGAVMLSPTALAEVRPLLDGSDFYRPAHARIWDAVCALADRGAPVDPLAVGAHIGTRHLATIGGAPYLHTLISRVPAAANAVYWAHMVRDLAYARTVAETGTRLIQFANLADGDAAELRAKVAAEVAAVTAADRRGWPDPMPLSTAPTLPAFPVWCLPDWAAEYAAAVADLTQTPVDLAGCLALAALAVAAAGNVTVNAGAWSEPTNLFLVMVLPPGNRKSEVYKAMTAPIRAAEGILCDLAAPLIAEATIARKVAEADAERTEKAATDHPDDLDRRADASAARIALDNATIPAEPALFGGNDSTVEKVTSRLAEQNGRYAVLAPEGGKLFSIAGGRYSGTPDIGVFLSGHAGEEIRIERMGRPSERIDAAALTIGVCLQPGVLAGLGDTPEFREQGLLGRLLITMPESKLGYRNARPDPIPPHAAHTYERTLTDLVLSLRKFGDPDGAPVTLTFTGQAQEAVIDLLEATEPRLRPGTGDLAHMTDWAGKLVGAVVRIAALLHLAKHLRDGDGRPIDLATFQEARQLGEYFTAHAQAAYDAIGADPAVNHARTVLDWARRTETTRFTARDLMRGPLKNRVRKVADLDPVLRVLQTHGWIRQIPGARTGGRPTSPAYETHPDLSQDTG
;
A
#
# COMPACT_ATOMS: atom_id res chain seq x y z
N MET A 1 -6.67 -27.82 -9.09
CA MET A 1 -7.85 -28.33 -9.82
C MET A 1 -8.98 -27.38 -9.51
N THR A 2 -9.21 -26.42 -10.39
CA THR A 2 -10.23 -25.37 -10.28
C THR A 2 -11.62 -26.00 -10.34
N ASN A 3 -12.43 -25.83 -9.30
CA ASN A 3 -13.82 -26.26 -9.32
C ASN A 3 -14.60 -25.22 -10.15
N PRO A 4 -15.19 -25.56 -11.31
CA PRO A 4 -16.00 -24.61 -12.07
C PRO A 4 -17.15 -24.07 -11.22
N ALA A 5 -17.56 -22.84 -11.50
CA ALA A 5 -18.69 -22.19 -10.83
C ALA A 5 -19.90 -23.15 -10.75
N PRO A 6 -20.52 -23.36 -9.57
CA PRO A 6 -21.66 -24.25 -9.47
C PRO A 6 -22.80 -23.63 -10.27
N LEU A 7 -23.19 -24.31 -11.35
CA LEU A 7 -24.38 -23.93 -12.08
C LEU A 7 -25.57 -23.96 -11.15
N ARG A 8 -26.58 -23.16 -11.49
CA ARG A 8 -27.85 -23.21 -10.81
C ARG A 8 -28.37 -24.65 -10.95
N VAL A 9 -28.46 -25.37 -9.84
CA VAL A 9 -29.14 -26.66 -9.80
C VAL A 9 -30.62 -26.36 -10.02
N VAL A 10 -31.02 -26.35 -11.30
CA VAL A 10 -32.42 -26.35 -11.68
C VAL A 10 -32.93 -27.73 -11.30
N ASP A 11 -34.04 -27.80 -10.56
CA ASP A 11 -34.69 -29.09 -10.31
C ASP A 11 -35.22 -29.59 -11.65
N THR A 12 -34.46 -30.47 -12.31
CA THR A 12 -34.79 -31.03 -13.62
C THR A 12 -35.71 -32.24 -13.51
N ARG A 13 -36.21 -32.60 -12.32
CA ARG A 13 -37.09 -33.76 -12.16
C ARG A 13 -38.38 -33.55 -12.95
N PRO A 14 -38.64 -34.33 -14.01
CA PRO A 14 -39.91 -34.27 -14.69
C PRO A 14 -41.02 -34.71 -13.73
N ALA A 15 -42.18 -34.05 -13.82
CA ALA A 15 -43.40 -34.57 -13.22
C ALA A 15 -43.88 -35.77 -14.07
N GLY A 16 -43.25 -36.94 -13.91
CA GLY A 16 -43.59 -38.17 -14.63
C GLY A 16 -42.39 -39.09 -14.91
N ASP A 17 -42.70 -40.36 -15.20
CA ASP A 17 -41.81 -41.53 -15.34
C ASP A 17 -40.78 -41.51 -16.51
N ASP A 18 -40.55 -40.38 -17.18
CA ASP A 18 -39.59 -40.31 -18.30
C ASP A 18 -38.20 -39.88 -17.84
N LEU A 19 -37.42 -40.85 -17.35
CA LEU A 19 -35.98 -40.68 -17.03
C LEU A 19 -35.08 -40.56 -18.28
N ASP A 20 -35.63 -40.74 -19.49
CA ASP A 20 -34.91 -40.73 -20.78
C ASP A 20 -34.95 -39.39 -21.54
N ALA A 21 -35.66 -38.37 -21.04
CA ALA A 21 -35.74 -37.08 -21.72
C ALA A 21 -34.58 -36.15 -21.34
N SER A 22 -33.77 -35.73 -22.33
CA SER A 22 -32.69 -34.74 -22.14
C SER A 22 -33.21 -33.45 -21.47
N PRO A 23 -32.49 -32.80 -20.53
CA PRO A 23 -32.94 -31.57 -19.87
C PRO A 23 -33.29 -30.44 -20.84
N HIS A 24 -34.51 -29.90 -20.75
CA HIS A 24 -34.99 -28.79 -21.60
C HIS A 24 -36.24 -28.10 -21.02
N SER A 25 -36.55 -26.89 -21.51
CA SER A 25 -37.81 -26.20 -21.23
C SER A 25 -38.28 -25.44 -22.47
N ILE A 26 -39.24 -26.03 -23.17
CA ILE A 26 -39.81 -25.43 -24.39
C ILE A 26 -40.49 -24.09 -24.08
N GLU A 27 -41.12 -23.96 -22.93
CA GLU A 27 -41.80 -22.73 -22.51
C GLU A 27 -40.81 -21.58 -22.32
N ALA A 28 -39.65 -21.86 -21.70
CA ALA A 28 -38.59 -20.90 -21.52
C ALA A 28 -38.01 -20.43 -22.86
N GLU A 29 -37.71 -21.36 -23.76
CA GLU A 29 -37.22 -21.05 -25.11
C GLU A 29 -38.21 -20.17 -25.88
N GLN A 30 -39.52 -20.49 -25.81
CA GLN A 30 -40.56 -19.70 -26.46
C GLN A 30 -40.65 -18.28 -25.88
N CYS A 31 -40.57 -18.14 -24.55
CA CYS A 31 -40.57 -16.84 -23.89
C CYS A 31 -39.36 -15.99 -24.29
N VAL A 32 -38.17 -16.59 -24.40
CA VAL A 32 -36.95 -15.90 -24.87
C VAL A 32 -37.14 -15.39 -26.29
N LEU A 33 -37.47 -16.29 -27.23
CA LEU A 33 -37.60 -15.93 -28.65
C LEU A 33 -38.69 -14.88 -28.87
N GLY A 34 -39.84 -15.04 -28.22
CA GLY A 34 -40.90 -14.04 -28.29
C GLY A 34 -40.47 -12.68 -27.75
N ALA A 35 -39.74 -12.64 -26.63
CA ALA A 35 -39.34 -11.39 -26.00
C ALA A 35 -38.31 -10.62 -26.84
N VAL A 36 -37.33 -11.32 -27.42
CA VAL A 36 -36.30 -10.68 -28.25
C VAL A 36 -36.83 -10.19 -29.60
N MET A 37 -37.87 -10.82 -30.16
CA MET A 37 -38.57 -10.32 -31.35
C MET A 37 -39.51 -9.14 -31.04
N LEU A 38 -39.93 -8.97 -29.78
CA LEU A 38 -40.83 -7.89 -29.35
C LEU A 38 -40.07 -6.63 -28.92
N SER A 39 -38.89 -6.79 -28.33
CA SER A 39 -38.12 -5.69 -27.73
C SER A 39 -36.64 -5.75 -28.11
N PRO A 40 -36.12 -4.72 -28.79
CA PRO A 40 -34.68 -4.58 -29.04
C PRO A 40 -33.85 -4.55 -27.75
N THR A 41 -34.39 -4.00 -26.66
CA THR A 41 -33.75 -4.01 -25.34
C THR A 41 -33.60 -5.43 -24.79
N ALA A 42 -34.66 -6.24 -24.89
CA ALA A 42 -34.59 -7.64 -24.48
C ALA A 42 -33.56 -8.42 -25.30
N LEU A 43 -33.44 -8.15 -26.60
CA LEU A 43 -32.39 -8.74 -27.43
C LEU A 43 -31.00 -8.32 -26.95
N ALA A 44 -30.77 -7.03 -26.69
CA ALA A 44 -29.48 -6.54 -26.22
C ALA A 44 -29.05 -7.18 -24.88
N GLU A 45 -29.99 -7.45 -23.98
CA GLU A 45 -29.72 -8.09 -22.69
C GLU A 45 -29.52 -9.61 -22.78
N VAL A 46 -30.26 -10.30 -23.65
CA VAL A 46 -30.21 -11.77 -23.75
C VAL A 46 -29.09 -12.25 -24.67
N ARG A 47 -28.76 -11.50 -25.71
CA ARG A 47 -27.76 -11.88 -26.71
C ARG A 47 -26.38 -12.25 -26.14
N PRO A 48 -25.85 -11.58 -25.09
CA PRO A 48 -24.59 -11.99 -24.46
C PRO A 48 -24.69 -13.28 -23.64
N LEU A 49 -25.90 -13.77 -23.33
CA LEU A 49 -26.15 -14.87 -22.42
C LEU A 49 -26.36 -16.22 -23.11
N LEU A 50 -26.79 -16.22 -24.38
CA LEU A 50 -27.21 -17.42 -25.10
C LEU A 50 -26.57 -17.51 -26.49
N ASP A 51 -26.35 -18.75 -26.92
CA ASP A 51 -26.05 -19.11 -28.31
C ASP A 51 -27.14 -20.02 -28.91
N GLY A 52 -27.10 -20.22 -30.24
CA GLY A 52 -28.08 -21.06 -30.93
C GLY A 52 -28.09 -22.51 -30.44
N SER A 53 -26.93 -23.01 -29.97
CA SER A 53 -26.78 -24.36 -29.41
C SER A 53 -27.46 -24.58 -28.06
N ASP A 54 -27.75 -23.50 -27.32
CA ASP A 54 -28.44 -23.60 -26.03
C ASP A 54 -29.91 -24.04 -26.19
N PHE A 55 -30.52 -23.82 -27.36
CA PHE A 55 -31.90 -24.22 -27.63
C PHE A 55 -32.02 -25.72 -27.92
N TYR A 56 -32.89 -26.41 -27.17
CA TYR A 56 -33.16 -27.84 -27.38
C TYR A 56 -33.85 -28.10 -28.72
N ARG A 57 -34.77 -27.22 -29.15
CA ARG A 57 -35.43 -27.36 -30.45
C ARG A 57 -34.60 -26.76 -31.58
N PRO A 58 -34.26 -27.54 -32.63
CA PRO A 58 -33.55 -27.02 -33.80
C PRO A 58 -34.29 -25.86 -34.50
N ALA A 59 -35.63 -25.88 -34.44
CA ALA A 59 -36.46 -24.80 -34.95
C ALA A 59 -36.23 -23.48 -34.18
N HIS A 60 -36.06 -23.54 -32.86
CA HIS A 60 -35.79 -22.38 -32.02
C HIS A 60 -34.37 -21.85 -32.22
N ALA A 61 -33.38 -22.74 -32.31
CA ALA A 61 -32.01 -22.37 -32.66
C ALA A 61 -31.94 -21.57 -33.96
N ARG A 62 -32.63 -22.03 -35.01
CA ARG A 62 -32.70 -21.31 -36.30
C ARG A 62 -33.37 -19.94 -36.21
N ILE A 63 -34.41 -19.81 -35.38
CA ILE A 63 -35.06 -18.50 -35.15
C ILE A 63 -34.07 -17.57 -34.44
N TRP A 64 -33.37 -18.05 -33.41
CA TRP A 64 -32.35 -17.30 -32.69
C TRP A 64 -31.22 -16.81 -33.62
N ASP A 65 -30.68 -17.71 -34.45
CA ASP A 65 -29.63 -17.37 -35.42
C ASP A 65 -30.10 -16.31 -36.41
N ALA A 66 -31.34 -16.40 -36.89
CA ALA A 66 -31.94 -15.40 -37.77
C ALA A 66 -32.10 -14.03 -37.09
N VAL A 67 -32.55 -14.01 -35.83
CA VAL A 67 -32.65 -12.78 -35.03
C VAL A 67 -31.28 -12.14 -34.85
N CYS A 68 -30.25 -12.91 -34.48
CA CYS A 68 -28.89 -12.41 -34.30
C CYS A 68 -28.31 -11.85 -35.62
N ALA A 69 -28.48 -12.58 -36.73
CA ALA A 69 -27.99 -12.15 -38.03
C ALA A 69 -28.68 -10.88 -38.57
N LEU A 70 -29.95 -10.66 -38.21
CA LEU A 70 -30.65 -9.41 -38.53
C LEU A 70 -30.13 -8.26 -37.66
N ALA A 71 -29.96 -8.49 -36.36
CA ALA A 71 -29.42 -7.50 -35.43
C ALA A 71 -28.01 -7.05 -35.80
N ASP A 72 -27.14 -7.96 -36.24
CA ASP A 72 -25.77 -7.63 -36.70
C ASP A 72 -25.71 -6.69 -37.88
N ARG A 73 -26.77 -6.64 -38.69
CA ARG A 73 -26.90 -5.76 -39.84
C ARG A 73 -27.74 -4.52 -39.54
N GLY A 74 -28.13 -4.32 -38.27
CA GLY A 74 -28.99 -3.22 -37.86
C GLY A 74 -30.42 -3.30 -38.43
N ALA A 75 -30.88 -4.49 -38.83
CA ALA A 75 -32.21 -4.69 -39.38
C ALA A 75 -33.26 -4.95 -38.28
N PRO A 76 -34.56 -4.68 -38.52
CA PRO A 76 -35.64 -5.06 -37.61
C PRO A 76 -35.64 -6.57 -37.33
N VAL A 77 -35.95 -6.94 -36.09
CA VAL A 77 -35.98 -8.35 -35.61
C VAL A 77 -37.40 -8.83 -35.27
N ASP A 78 -38.42 -8.11 -35.75
CA ASP A 78 -39.81 -8.49 -35.58
C ASP A 78 -40.15 -9.78 -36.37
N PRO A 79 -41.27 -10.46 -36.08
CA PRO A 79 -41.65 -11.72 -36.72
C PRO A 79 -41.67 -11.68 -38.25
N LEU A 80 -42.03 -10.54 -38.84
CA LEU A 80 -42.11 -10.40 -40.29
C LEU A 80 -40.70 -10.38 -40.88
N ALA A 81 -39.80 -9.59 -40.30
CA ALA A 81 -38.41 -9.52 -40.72
C ALA A 81 -37.67 -10.86 -40.53
N VAL A 82 -37.86 -11.51 -39.37
CA VAL A 82 -37.30 -12.84 -39.08
C VAL A 82 -37.83 -13.88 -40.05
N GLY A 83 -39.14 -13.90 -40.30
CA GLY A 83 -39.77 -14.81 -41.27
C GLY A 83 -39.25 -14.61 -42.70
N ALA A 84 -39.05 -13.36 -43.12
CA ALA A 84 -38.47 -13.02 -44.42
C ALA A 84 -37.01 -13.48 -44.53
N HIS A 85 -36.23 -13.34 -43.46
CA HIS A 85 -34.82 -13.75 -43.44
C HIS A 85 -34.64 -15.27 -43.52
N ILE A 86 -35.46 -16.04 -42.79
CA ILE A 86 -35.44 -17.51 -42.80
C ILE A 86 -35.83 -18.06 -44.19
N GLY A 87 -36.72 -17.35 -44.90
CA GLY A 87 -37.21 -17.74 -46.22
C GLY A 87 -38.29 -18.81 -46.18
N THR A 88 -39.20 -18.78 -47.16
CA THR A 88 -40.46 -19.54 -47.17
C THR A 88 -40.28 -21.06 -47.03
N ARG A 89 -39.26 -21.65 -47.66
CA ARG A 89 -39.00 -23.10 -47.58
C ARG A 89 -38.56 -23.56 -46.19
N HIS A 90 -37.66 -22.83 -45.54
CA HIS A 90 -37.18 -23.18 -44.20
C HIS A 90 -38.19 -22.79 -43.12
N LEU A 91 -38.95 -21.71 -43.33
CA LEU A 91 -40.00 -21.28 -42.42
C LEU A 91 -41.12 -22.33 -42.29
N ALA A 92 -41.44 -23.05 -43.38
CA ALA A 92 -42.37 -24.18 -43.34
C ALA A 92 -41.91 -25.29 -42.39
N THR A 93 -40.60 -25.54 -42.27
CA THR A 93 -40.04 -26.55 -41.34
C THR A 93 -40.06 -26.13 -39.87
N ILE A 94 -40.33 -24.84 -39.60
CA ILE A 94 -40.33 -24.23 -38.25
C ILE A 94 -41.76 -24.02 -37.73
N GLY A 95 -42.79 -24.30 -38.56
CA GLY A 95 -44.20 -24.08 -38.21
C GLY A 95 -44.84 -22.88 -38.93
N GLY A 96 -44.13 -22.26 -39.87
CA GLY A 96 -44.62 -21.15 -40.68
C GLY A 96 -44.60 -19.79 -39.96
N ALA A 97 -44.99 -18.74 -40.69
CA ALA A 97 -45.15 -17.39 -40.12
C ALA A 97 -46.09 -17.33 -38.88
N PRO A 98 -47.19 -18.11 -38.79
CA PRO A 98 -48.04 -18.13 -37.60
C PRO A 98 -47.32 -18.55 -36.32
N TYR A 99 -46.26 -19.37 -36.43
CA TYR A 99 -45.51 -19.80 -35.26
C TYR A 99 -44.75 -18.65 -34.61
N LEU A 100 -44.13 -17.76 -35.40
CA LEU A 100 -43.42 -16.60 -34.88
C LEU A 100 -44.35 -15.65 -34.10
N HIS A 101 -45.59 -15.48 -34.57
CA HIS A 101 -46.62 -14.72 -33.84
C HIS A 101 -47.04 -15.43 -32.54
N THR A 102 -47.11 -16.77 -32.55
CA THR A 102 -47.41 -17.55 -31.35
C THR A 102 -46.32 -17.37 -30.27
N LEU A 103 -45.04 -17.29 -30.68
CA LEU A 103 -43.94 -17.04 -29.75
C LEU A 103 -44.11 -15.71 -29.02
N ILE A 104 -44.48 -14.65 -29.74
CA ILE A 104 -44.76 -13.34 -29.13
C ILE A 104 -45.94 -13.43 -28.15
N SER A 105 -47.04 -14.08 -28.54
CA SER A 105 -48.24 -14.18 -27.69
C SER A 105 -48.01 -14.94 -26.38
N ARG A 106 -46.96 -15.76 -26.30
CA ARG A 106 -46.61 -16.51 -25.09
C ARG A 106 -45.81 -15.72 -24.06
N VAL A 107 -45.25 -14.56 -24.42
CA VAL A 107 -44.40 -13.77 -23.53
C VAL A 107 -45.27 -13.04 -22.49
N PRO A 108 -45.17 -13.36 -21.19
CA PRO A 108 -45.95 -12.66 -20.18
C PRO A 108 -45.50 -11.21 -20.01
N ALA A 109 -44.18 -10.98 -20.07
CA ALA A 109 -43.55 -9.66 -20.07
C ALA A 109 -42.14 -9.75 -20.66
N ALA A 110 -41.82 -8.90 -21.64
CA ALA A 110 -40.50 -8.86 -22.26
C ALA A 110 -39.38 -8.53 -21.25
N ALA A 111 -39.70 -7.79 -20.17
CA ALA A 111 -38.78 -7.47 -19.09
C ALA A 111 -38.25 -8.71 -18.32
N ASN A 112 -38.89 -9.88 -18.47
CA ASN A 112 -38.43 -11.12 -17.85
C ASN A 112 -37.52 -11.96 -18.77
N ALA A 113 -37.13 -11.46 -19.95
CA ALA A 113 -36.38 -12.23 -20.94
C ALA A 113 -35.07 -12.80 -20.38
N VAL A 114 -34.32 -12.02 -19.60
CA VAL A 114 -33.07 -12.45 -18.95
C VAL A 114 -33.28 -13.63 -17.99
N TYR A 115 -34.39 -13.65 -17.24
CA TYR A 115 -34.71 -14.75 -16.35
C TYR A 115 -34.91 -16.07 -17.12
N TRP A 116 -35.68 -16.02 -18.20
CA TRP A 116 -35.92 -17.18 -19.05
C TRP A 116 -34.64 -17.63 -19.77
N ALA A 117 -33.82 -16.68 -20.20
CA ALA A 117 -32.54 -16.95 -20.84
C ALA A 117 -31.57 -17.70 -19.91
N HIS A 118 -31.44 -17.28 -18.66
CA HIS A 118 -30.64 -18.03 -17.68
C HIS A 118 -31.13 -19.47 -17.51
N MET A 119 -32.45 -19.68 -17.47
CA MET A 119 -33.00 -21.04 -17.34
C MET A 119 -32.73 -21.90 -18.58
N VAL A 120 -32.85 -21.35 -19.80
CA VAL A 120 -32.48 -22.05 -21.04
C VAL A 120 -31.01 -22.46 -21.00
N ARG A 121 -30.13 -21.53 -20.61
CA ARG A 121 -28.69 -21.78 -20.48
C ARG A 121 -28.35 -22.86 -19.45
N ASP A 122 -28.97 -22.81 -18.28
CA ASP A 122 -28.74 -23.79 -17.21
C ASP A 122 -29.17 -25.21 -17.66
N LEU A 123 -30.29 -25.32 -18.37
CA LEU A 123 -30.77 -26.58 -18.95
C LEU A 123 -29.92 -27.06 -20.12
N ALA A 124 -29.41 -26.14 -20.96
CA ALA A 124 -28.47 -26.45 -22.02
C ALA A 124 -27.17 -27.05 -21.47
N TYR A 125 -26.62 -26.48 -20.40
CA TYR A 125 -25.45 -27.04 -19.74
C TYR A 125 -25.74 -28.44 -19.18
N ALA A 126 -26.87 -28.63 -18.50
CA ALA A 126 -27.26 -29.94 -17.99
C ALA A 126 -27.36 -31.00 -19.12
N ARG A 127 -27.86 -30.59 -20.29
CA ARG A 127 -27.87 -31.42 -21.51
C ARG A 127 -26.45 -31.72 -22.00
N THR A 128 -25.57 -30.72 -22.08
CA THR A 128 -24.16 -30.92 -22.46
C THR A 128 -23.47 -31.91 -21.52
N VAL A 129 -23.70 -31.84 -20.20
CA VAL A 129 -23.17 -32.81 -19.23
C VAL A 129 -23.65 -34.23 -19.52
N ALA A 130 -24.95 -34.41 -19.81
CA ALA A 130 -25.51 -35.72 -20.14
C ALA A 130 -24.92 -36.29 -21.44
N GLU A 131 -24.77 -35.44 -22.46
CA GLU A 131 -24.12 -35.80 -23.74
C GLU A 131 -22.64 -36.16 -23.54
N THR A 132 -21.90 -35.38 -22.76
CA THR A 132 -20.50 -35.67 -22.40
C THR A 132 -20.41 -37.00 -21.66
N GLY A 133 -21.29 -37.27 -20.69
CA GLY A 133 -21.35 -38.56 -20.01
C GLY A 133 -21.54 -39.74 -20.98
N THR A 134 -22.41 -39.56 -21.98
CA THR A 134 -22.64 -40.56 -23.03
C THR A 134 -21.38 -40.77 -23.89
N ARG A 135 -20.67 -39.70 -24.27
CA ARG A 135 -19.40 -39.79 -25.02
C ARG A 135 -18.31 -40.49 -24.21
N LEU A 136 -18.19 -40.20 -22.92
CA LEU A 136 -17.21 -40.85 -22.04
C LEU A 136 -17.46 -42.36 -21.96
N ILE A 137 -18.73 -42.79 -21.90
CA ILE A 137 -19.09 -44.21 -21.97
C ILE A 137 -18.69 -44.82 -23.33
N GLN A 138 -18.92 -44.11 -24.43
CA GLN A 138 -18.50 -44.56 -25.77
C GLN A 138 -16.98 -44.71 -25.88
N PHE A 139 -16.21 -43.75 -25.35
CA PHE A 139 -14.75 -43.83 -25.33
C PHE A 139 -14.26 -45.04 -24.53
N ALA A 140 -14.90 -45.36 -23.41
CA ALA A 140 -14.56 -46.55 -22.62
C ALA A 140 -14.85 -47.86 -23.38
N ASN A 141 -15.94 -47.91 -24.15
CA ASN A 141 -16.35 -49.11 -24.89
C ASN A 141 -15.53 -49.35 -26.18
N LEU A 142 -14.94 -48.30 -26.77
CA LEU A 142 -14.18 -48.34 -28.03
C LEU A 142 -12.65 -48.32 -27.83
N ALA A 143 -12.17 -48.50 -26.60
CA ALA A 143 -10.74 -48.37 -26.28
C ALA A 143 -9.92 -49.60 -26.75
N ASP A 144 -9.06 -49.41 -27.76
CA ASP A 144 -8.19 -50.46 -28.35
C ASP A 144 -6.79 -50.58 -27.71
N GLY A 145 -6.64 -50.23 -26.42
CA GLY A 145 -5.44 -50.56 -25.63
C GLY A 145 -4.41 -49.43 -25.40
N ASP A 146 -4.53 -48.26 -26.03
CA ASP A 146 -3.72 -47.08 -25.66
C ASP A 146 -4.39 -46.26 -24.54
N ALA A 147 -3.99 -46.54 -23.31
CA ALA A 147 -4.47 -45.84 -22.12
C ALA A 147 -4.02 -44.36 -22.05
N ALA A 148 -2.98 -43.94 -22.77
CA ALA A 148 -2.55 -42.55 -22.81
C ALA A 148 -3.51 -41.72 -23.69
N GLU A 149 -3.86 -42.24 -24.87
CA GLU A 149 -4.83 -41.59 -25.77
C GLU A 149 -6.22 -41.47 -25.13
N LEU A 150 -6.71 -42.54 -24.49
CA LEU A 150 -7.99 -42.50 -23.78
C LEU A 150 -8.00 -41.45 -22.66
N ARG A 151 -6.92 -41.37 -21.86
CA ARG A 151 -6.78 -40.35 -20.80
C ARG A 151 -6.81 -38.93 -21.37
N ALA A 152 -6.15 -38.70 -22.49
CA ALA A 152 -6.16 -37.39 -23.15
C ALA A 152 -7.56 -37.00 -23.64
N LYS A 153 -8.30 -37.94 -24.28
CA LYS A 153 -9.68 -37.71 -24.75
C LYS A 153 -10.64 -37.42 -23.60
N VAL A 154 -10.57 -38.20 -22.51
CA VAL A 154 -11.38 -37.98 -21.30
C VAL A 154 -11.05 -36.63 -20.67
N ALA A 155 -9.76 -36.29 -20.54
CA ALA A 155 -9.33 -35.01 -19.99
C ALA A 155 -9.85 -33.83 -20.83
N ALA A 156 -9.84 -33.94 -22.16
CA ALA A 156 -10.35 -32.90 -23.05
C ALA A 156 -11.86 -32.68 -22.92
N GLU A 157 -12.67 -33.75 -22.92
CA GLU A 157 -14.13 -33.64 -22.75
C GLU A 157 -14.52 -33.10 -21.36
N VAL A 158 -13.85 -33.60 -20.32
CA VAL A 158 -14.07 -33.11 -18.94
C VAL A 158 -13.64 -31.64 -18.84
N ALA A 159 -12.50 -31.26 -19.43
CA ALA A 159 -12.06 -29.86 -19.45
C ALA A 159 -13.05 -28.95 -20.19
N ALA A 160 -13.64 -29.41 -21.30
CA ALA A 160 -14.63 -28.64 -22.05
C ALA A 160 -15.90 -28.38 -21.24
N VAL A 161 -16.44 -29.40 -20.54
CA VAL A 161 -17.67 -29.24 -19.73
C VAL A 161 -17.41 -28.56 -18.38
N THR A 162 -16.16 -28.57 -17.89
CA THR A 162 -15.75 -27.87 -16.66
C THR A 162 -15.12 -26.51 -16.93
N ALA A 163 -15.11 -26.05 -18.18
CA ALA A 163 -14.64 -24.71 -18.51
C ALA A 163 -15.56 -23.65 -17.89
N ALA A 164 -14.96 -22.55 -17.45
CA ALA A 164 -15.67 -21.38 -16.94
C ALA A 164 -16.55 -20.75 -18.04
N ASP A 165 -17.86 -20.63 -17.80
CA ASP A 165 -18.78 -19.91 -18.69
C ASP A 165 -18.58 -18.38 -18.55
N ARG A 166 -17.90 -17.78 -19.52
CA ARG A 166 -17.66 -16.32 -19.59
C ARG A 166 -18.79 -15.55 -20.26
N ARG A 167 -19.85 -16.21 -20.75
CA ARG A 167 -20.94 -15.54 -21.47
C ARG A 167 -21.66 -14.52 -20.58
N GLY A 168 -21.76 -13.30 -21.09
CA GLY A 168 -22.41 -12.16 -20.42
C GLY A 168 -21.62 -11.57 -19.25
N TRP A 169 -20.34 -11.89 -19.10
CA TRP A 169 -19.44 -11.16 -18.23
C TRP A 169 -18.71 -10.05 -19.01
N PRO A 170 -18.64 -8.82 -18.48
CA PRO A 170 -17.69 -7.84 -19.00
C PRO A 170 -16.26 -8.27 -18.67
N ASP A 171 -15.29 -7.83 -19.48
CA ASP A 171 -13.88 -8.05 -19.18
C ASP A 171 -13.56 -7.43 -17.81
N PRO A 172 -13.00 -8.19 -16.86
CA PRO A 172 -12.78 -7.70 -15.51
C PRO A 172 -11.68 -6.65 -15.53
N MET A 173 -12.00 -5.46 -15.02
CA MET A 173 -11.07 -4.36 -14.92
C MET A 173 -10.46 -4.34 -13.50
N PRO A 174 -9.14 -4.26 -13.32
CA PRO A 174 -8.54 -4.21 -11.99
C PRO A 174 -9.18 -3.12 -11.11
N LEU A 175 -9.48 -3.42 -9.84
CA LEU A 175 -9.99 -2.42 -8.88
C LEU A 175 -8.99 -1.29 -8.61
N SER A 176 -7.72 -1.61 -8.83
CA SER A 176 -6.63 -0.69 -9.06
C SER A 176 -5.52 -1.52 -9.68
N THR A 177 -4.75 -0.95 -10.60
CA THR A 177 -3.35 -1.32 -10.68
C THR A 177 -2.75 -0.96 -9.33
N ALA A 178 -2.53 -1.92 -8.42
CA ALA A 178 -1.45 -1.72 -7.47
C ALA A 178 -0.22 -1.59 -8.38
N PRO A 179 0.39 -0.40 -8.50
CA PRO A 179 1.52 -0.28 -9.42
C PRO A 179 2.54 -1.31 -8.97
N THR A 180 3.09 -2.07 -9.92
CA THR A 180 4.30 -2.87 -9.65
C THR A 180 5.36 -1.88 -9.22
N LEU A 181 5.62 -1.83 -7.92
CA LEU A 181 6.54 -0.86 -7.35
C LEU A 181 7.97 -1.27 -7.70
N PRO A 182 8.86 -0.31 -8.00
CA PRO A 182 10.25 -0.63 -8.27
C PRO A 182 10.87 -1.29 -7.03
N ALA A 183 11.74 -2.29 -7.26
CA ALA A 183 12.51 -2.87 -6.17
C ALA A 183 13.49 -1.84 -5.59
N PHE A 184 13.78 -1.92 -4.29
CA PHE A 184 14.74 -1.01 -3.66
C PHE A 184 16.13 -1.17 -4.29
N PRO A 185 16.74 -0.07 -4.78
CA PRO A 185 18.01 -0.12 -5.47
C PRO A 185 19.16 -0.21 -4.45
N VAL A 186 19.35 -1.39 -3.85
CA VAL A 186 20.31 -1.61 -2.76
C VAL A 186 21.75 -1.25 -3.16
N TRP A 187 22.09 -1.36 -4.45
CA TRP A 187 23.40 -0.96 -5.01
C TRP A 187 23.67 0.55 -4.97
N CYS A 188 22.67 1.39 -4.69
CA CYS A 188 22.85 2.83 -4.47
C CYS A 188 23.37 3.14 -3.07
N LEU A 189 23.37 2.17 -2.15
CA LEU A 189 24.02 2.32 -0.86
C LEU A 189 25.54 2.10 -1.02
N PRO A 190 26.38 2.65 -0.12
CA PRO A 190 27.80 2.32 -0.10
C PRO A 190 28.00 0.81 0.01
N ASP A 191 29.00 0.25 -0.66
CA ASP A 191 29.21 -1.20 -0.79
C ASP A 191 29.05 -1.98 0.53
N TRP A 192 29.66 -1.46 1.60
CA TRP A 192 29.60 -2.07 2.94
C TRP A 192 28.20 -2.09 3.55
N ALA A 193 27.39 -1.06 3.29
CA ALA A 193 26.01 -0.96 3.75
C ALA A 193 25.07 -1.77 2.85
N ALA A 194 25.30 -1.76 1.54
CA ALA A 194 24.55 -2.56 0.57
C ALA A 194 24.69 -4.05 0.84
N GLU A 195 25.93 -4.53 1.01
CA GLU A 195 26.24 -5.94 1.30
C GLU A 195 25.57 -6.39 2.61
N TYR A 196 25.72 -5.62 3.69
CA TYR A 196 25.11 -5.97 4.97
C TYR A 196 23.58 -5.90 4.94
N ALA A 197 22.99 -4.87 4.31
CA ALA A 197 21.54 -4.77 4.17
C ALA A 197 20.94 -5.95 3.37
N ALA A 198 21.60 -6.36 2.29
CA ALA A 198 21.21 -7.53 1.50
C ALA A 198 21.32 -8.82 2.32
N ALA A 199 22.44 -9.02 3.03
CA ALA A 199 22.66 -10.19 3.89
C ALA A 199 21.66 -10.27 5.05
N VAL A 200 21.35 -9.15 5.70
CA VAL A 200 20.30 -9.07 6.74
C VAL A 200 18.95 -9.42 6.14
N ALA A 201 18.58 -8.85 4.98
CA ALA A 201 17.30 -9.12 4.35
C ALA A 201 17.14 -10.57 3.88
N ASP A 202 18.22 -11.23 3.45
CA ASP A 202 18.21 -12.66 3.18
C ASP A 202 18.08 -13.47 4.47
N LEU A 203 18.93 -13.24 5.47
CA LEU A 203 18.86 -13.97 6.75
C LEU A 203 17.47 -13.89 7.39
N THR A 204 16.89 -12.68 7.45
CA THR A 204 15.58 -12.46 8.06
C THR A 204 14.43 -12.81 7.12
N GLN A 205 14.68 -13.05 5.83
CA GLN A 205 13.66 -13.26 4.80
C GLN A 205 12.63 -12.13 4.79
N THR A 206 13.15 -10.89 4.75
CA THR A 206 12.40 -9.64 4.63
C THR A 206 12.73 -8.94 3.31
N PRO A 207 11.95 -7.92 2.92
CA PRO A 207 12.34 -7.05 1.81
C PRO A 207 13.62 -6.29 2.13
N VAL A 208 14.47 -6.08 1.12
CA VAL A 208 15.76 -5.39 1.29
C VAL A 208 15.55 -3.91 1.62
N ASP A 209 14.44 -3.35 1.17
CA ASP A 209 13.93 -1.99 1.40
C ASP A 209 13.92 -1.65 2.90
N LEU A 210 13.52 -2.60 3.74
CA LEU A 210 13.49 -2.42 5.19
C LEU A 210 14.90 -2.22 5.76
N ALA A 211 15.85 -3.08 5.38
CA ALA A 211 17.24 -2.95 5.82
C ALA A 211 17.90 -1.72 5.20
N GLY A 212 17.67 -1.45 3.92
CA GLY A 212 18.23 -0.30 3.20
C GLY A 212 17.75 1.04 3.74
N CYS A 213 16.45 1.18 4.03
CA CYS A 213 15.93 2.39 4.68
C CYS A 213 16.47 2.57 6.10
N LEU A 214 16.63 1.48 6.87
CA LEU A 214 17.26 1.57 8.19
C LEU A 214 18.76 1.93 8.10
N ALA A 215 19.47 1.53 7.05
CA ALA A 215 20.82 1.99 6.78
C ALA A 215 20.86 3.51 6.50
N LEU A 216 19.95 4.02 5.66
CA LEU A 216 19.81 5.47 5.43
C LEU A 216 19.47 6.23 6.73
N ALA A 217 18.57 5.68 7.55
CA ALA A 217 18.23 6.26 8.85
C ALA A 217 19.46 6.28 9.78
N ALA A 218 20.27 5.22 9.79
CA ALA A 218 21.49 5.14 10.57
C ALA A 218 22.54 6.18 10.16
N LEU A 219 22.73 6.36 8.85
CA LEU A 219 23.59 7.42 8.31
C LEU A 219 23.06 8.81 8.71
N ALA A 220 21.75 9.02 8.62
CA ALA A 220 21.11 10.26 9.05
C ALA A 220 21.34 10.53 10.56
N VAL A 221 21.27 9.52 11.43
CA VAL A 221 21.58 9.66 12.87
C VAL A 221 23.04 10.07 13.12
N ALA A 222 23.98 9.57 12.30
CA ALA A 222 25.39 9.93 12.41
C ALA A 222 25.63 11.40 12.01
N ALA A 223 25.00 11.85 10.92
CA ALA A 223 25.27 13.16 10.32
C ALA A 223 24.36 14.31 10.82
N ALA A 224 23.13 14.02 11.24
CA ALA A 224 22.13 15.04 11.58
C ALA A 224 22.63 16.05 12.62
N GLY A 225 22.57 17.32 12.25
CA GLY A 225 23.01 18.47 13.06
C GLY A 225 24.54 18.63 13.17
N ASN A 226 25.32 17.71 12.61
CA ASN A 226 26.77 17.85 12.42
C ASN A 226 27.11 18.32 11.00
N VAL A 227 26.24 18.01 10.04
CA VAL A 227 26.47 18.27 8.61
C VAL A 227 25.26 18.93 7.97
N THR A 228 25.54 19.91 7.11
CA THR A 228 24.61 20.50 6.16
C THR A 228 25.19 20.34 4.75
N VAL A 229 24.35 20.47 3.73
CA VAL A 229 24.81 20.47 2.34
C VAL A 229 24.28 21.70 1.62
N ASN A 230 25.16 22.38 0.91
CA ASN A 230 24.83 23.53 0.08
C ASN A 230 24.55 23.07 -1.34
N ALA A 231 23.31 23.26 -1.80
CA ALA A 231 22.82 22.93 -3.13
C ALA A 231 22.80 24.16 -4.07
N GLY A 232 23.72 25.10 -3.86
CA GLY A 232 23.85 26.34 -4.62
C GLY A 232 23.00 27.46 -4.03
N ALA A 233 21.71 27.50 -4.38
CA ALA A 233 20.81 28.58 -3.98
C ALA A 233 20.23 28.40 -2.56
N TRP A 234 20.32 27.20 -1.99
CA TRP A 234 19.82 26.87 -0.66
C TRP A 234 20.68 25.80 0.00
N SER A 235 20.44 25.56 1.29
CA SER A 235 21.09 24.50 2.06
C SER A 235 20.07 23.54 2.65
N GLU A 236 20.46 22.28 2.82
CA GLU A 236 19.65 21.22 3.44
C GLU A 236 20.39 20.60 4.64
N PRO A 237 19.70 20.28 5.75
CA PRO A 237 20.25 19.45 6.81
C PRO A 237 20.22 17.97 6.41
N THR A 238 21.03 17.11 7.01
CA THR A 238 21.16 15.70 6.57
C THR A 238 20.20 14.71 7.26
N ASN A 239 19.15 15.19 7.93
CA ASN A 239 18.18 14.33 8.60
C ASN A 239 17.05 13.88 7.65
N LEU A 240 16.52 12.67 7.88
CA LEU A 240 15.52 12.03 7.02
C LEU A 240 14.31 11.53 7.81
N PHE A 241 13.12 11.55 7.21
CA PHE A 241 11.91 10.92 7.74
C PHE A 241 11.53 9.71 6.88
N LEU A 242 11.91 8.51 7.32
CA LEU A 242 11.73 7.25 6.60
C LEU A 242 10.61 6.43 7.24
N VAL A 243 9.64 6.03 6.42
CA VAL A 243 8.44 5.28 6.83
C VAL A 243 8.33 3.99 6.02
N MET A 244 8.46 2.85 6.69
CA MET A 244 8.39 1.52 6.06
C MET A 244 7.05 0.85 6.35
N VAL A 245 6.20 0.68 5.33
CA VAL A 245 4.85 0.16 5.49
C VAL A 245 4.84 -1.36 5.24
N LEU A 246 4.73 -2.14 6.31
CA LEU A 246 4.79 -3.60 6.25
C LEU A 246 3.73 -4.27 7.14
N PRO A 247 3.01 -5.29 6.63
CA PRO A 247 2.09 -6.10 7.43
C PRO A 247 2.75 -6.73 8.67
N PRO A 248 1.96 -7.10 9.69
CA PRO A 248 2.45 -7.90 10.82
C PRO A 248 3.14 -9.20 10.36
N GLY A 249 4.08 -9.71 11.17
CA GLY A 249 4.78 -10.97 10.87
C GLY A 249 6.00 -10.85 9.93
N ASN A 250 6.35 -9.64 9.49
CA ASN A 250 7.50 -9.38 8.61
C ASN A 250 8.86 -9.28 9.31
N ARG A 251 9.05 -9.90 10.50
CA ARG A 251 10.33 -9.92 11.26
C ARG A 251 11.01 -8.55 11.42
N LYS A 252 10.20 -7.48 11.46
CA LYS A 252 10.65 -6.07 11.50
C LYS A 252 11.63 -5.80 12.64
N SER A 253 11.34 -6.36 13.81
CA SER A 253 12.17 -6.20 15.01
C SER A 253 13.58 -6.79 14.87
N GLU A 254 13.76 -7.89 14.13
CA GLU A 254 15.07 -8.52 13.93
C GLU A 254 15.94 -7.68 13.00
N VAL A 255 15.37 -7.21 11.89
CA VAL A 255 16.07 -6.30 10.96
C VAL A 255 16.41 -5.00 11.69
N TYR A 256 15.46 -4.43 12.42
CA TYR A 256 15.67 -3.23 13.22
C TYR A 256 16.82 -3.39 14.22
N LYS A 257 16.86 -4.49 14.95
CA LYS A 257 17.94 -4.80 15.89
C LYS A 257 19.29 -4.90 15.18
N ALA A 258 19.36 -5.62 14.06
CA ALA A 258 20.59 -5.82 13.30
C ALA A 258 21.14 -4.52 12.70
N MET A 259 20.27 -3.66 12.14
CA MET A 259 20.69 -2.42 11.47
C MET A 259 20.99 -1.28 12.46
N THR A 260 20.35 -1.26 13.64
CA THR A 260 20.59 -0.20 14.65
C THR A 260 21.67 -0.54 15.69
N ALA A 261 22.17 -1.79 15.69
CA ALA A 261 23.18 -2.22 16.65
C ALA A 261 24.45 -1.32 16.68
N PRO A 262 25.04 -0.89 15.55
CA PRO A 262 26.24 -0.06 15.59
C PRO A 262 26.01 1.35 16.14
N ILE A 263 24.80 1.90 15.95
CA ILE A 263 24.42 3.19 16.54
C ILE A 263 24.34 3.07 18.06
N ARG A 264 23.77 1.97 18.58
CA ARG A 264 23.75 1.70 20.03
C ARG A 264 25.15 1.50 20.60
N ALA A 265 26.02 0.81 19.87
CA ALA A 265 27.41 0.63 20.27
C ALA A 265 28.14 1.98 20.34
N ALA A 266 27.95 2.84 19.33
CA ALA A 266 28.51 4.18 19.32
C ALA A 266 27.94 5.06 20.46
N GLU A 267 26.64 5.00 20.72
CA GLU A 267 26.01 5.68 21.87
C GLU A 267 26.64 5.24 23.19
N GLY A 268 26.86 3.93 23.40
CA GLY A 268 27.53 3.41 24.59
C GLY A 268 28.95 3.98 24.76
N ILE A 269 29.74 4.01 23.68
CA ILE A 269 31.08 4.61 23.71
C ILE A 269 31.01 6.10 24.06
N LEU A 270 30.04 6.83 23.50
CA LEU A 270 29.83 8.25 23.82
C LEU A 270 29.46 8.44 25.30
N CYS A 271 28.58 7.59 25.86
CA CYS A 271 28.25 7.63 27.29
C CYS A 271 29.47 7.37 28.17
N ASP A 272 30.30 6.37 27.82
CA ASP A 272 31.53 6.05 28.57
C ASP A 272 32.52 7.21 28.55
N LEU A 273 32.67 7.90 27.41
CA LEU A 273 33.49 9.10 27.27
C LEU A 273 32.91 10.31 28.02
N ALA A 274 31.59 10.43 28.07
CA ALA A 274 30.88 11.52 28.75
C ALA A 274 30.88 11.39 30.27
N ALA A 275 30.84 10.16 30.79
CA ALA A 275 30.69 9.86 32.21
C ALA A 275 31.66 10.64 33.13
N PRO A 276 32.98 10.69 32.87
CA PRO A 276 33.90 11.47 33.71
C PRO A 276 33.62 12.98 33.65
N LEU A 277 33.29 13.52 32.47
CA LEU A 277 32.97 14.94 32.29
C LEU A 277 31.69 15.34 33.02
N ILE A 278 30.66 14.49 32.95
CA ILE A 278 29.39 14.68 33.66
C ILE A 278 29.63 14.62 35.17
N ALA A 279 30.44 13.68 35.65
CA ALA A 279 30.78 13.56 37.06
C ALA A 279 31.52 14.83 37.56
N GLU A 280 32.51 15.31 36.82
CA GLU A 280 33.26 16.53 37.14
C GLU A 280 32.34 17.76 37.16
N ALA A 281 31.53 17.96 36.11
CA ALA A 281 30.57 19.07 36.03
C ALA A 281 29.53 19.02 37.16
N THR A 282 29.09 17.82 37.55
CA THR A 282 28.17 17.62 38.67
C THR A 282 28.80 18.05 39.99
N ILE A 283 30.07 17.71 40.23
CA ILE A 283 30.80 18.15 41.42
C ILE A 283 31.00 19.66 41.40
N ALA A 284 31.44 20.23 40.28
CA ALA A 284 31.65 21.66 40.10
C ALA A 284 30.35 22.46 40.37
N ARG A 285 29.21 21.99 39.86
CA ARG A 285 27.90 22.61 40.12
C ARG A 285 27.52 22.56 41.60
N LYS A 286 27.73 21.43 42.29
CA LYS A 286 27.46 21.32 43.73
C LYS A 286 28.32 22.29 44.55
N VAL A 287 29.58 22.48 44.15
CA VAL A 287 30.47 23.46 44.79
C VAL A 287 29.96 24.88 44.57
N ALA A 288 29.57 25.23 43.33
CA ALA A 288 28.99 26.54 43.01
C ALA A 288 27.66 26.77 43.75
N GLU A 289 26.84 25.73 43.92
CA GLU A 289 25.59 25.79 44.67
C GLU A 289 25.83 26.10 46.14
N ALA A 290 26.75 25.38 46.79
CA ALA A 290 27.12 25.64 48.18
C ALA A 290 27.73 27.03 48.38
N ASP A 291 28.51 27.54 47.40
CA ASP A 291 29.07 28.88 47.47
C ASP A 291 28.02 29.99 47.30
N ALA A 292 27.09 29.82 46.35
CA ALA A 292 25.96 30.72 46.15
C ALA A 292 25.08 30.79 47.41
N GLU A 293 24.71 29.66 48.00
CA GLU A 293 23.93 29.63 49.24
C GLU A 293 24.66 30.34 50.41
N ARG A 294 25.97 30.13 50.53
CA ARG A 294 26.79 30.75 51.57
C ARG A 294 26.89 32.26 51.41
N THR A 295 27.18 32.74 50.20
CA THR A 295 27.35 34.17 49.90
C THR A 295 26.02 34.91 49.94
N GLU A 296 24.92 34.30 49.46
CA GLU A 296 23.57 34.86 49.57
C GLU A 296 23.10 35.02 51.02
N LYS A 297 23.39 34.02 51.87
CA LYS A 297 23.09 34.12 53.30
C LYS A 297 23.88 35.27 53.95
N ALA A 298 25.18 35.37 53.66
CA ALA A 298 26.04 36.44 54.19
C ALA A 298 25.61 37.84 53.73
N ALA A 299 25.10 37.99 52.51
CA ALA A 299 24.52 39.23 51.99
C ALA A 299 23.15 39.55 52.63
N THR A 300 22.34 38.52 52.90
CA THR A 300 21.03 38.68 53.58
C THR A 300 21.20 39.12 55.03
N ASP A 301 22.20 38.57 55.73
CA ASP A 301 22.52 38.94 57.11
C ASP A 301 23.09 40.38 57.21
N HIS A 302 23.62 40.94 56.11
CA HIS A 302 24.27 42.25 56.05
C HIS A 302 23.85 43.05 54.79
N PRO A 303 22.61 43.53 54.71
CA PRO A 303 22.02 44.07 53.48
C PRO A 303 22.66 45.37 52.97
N ASP A 304 23.36 46.12 53.83
CA ASP A 304 24.02 47.38 53.50
C ASP A 304 25.47 47.20 53.01
N ASP A 305 26.02 45.98 53.07
CA ASP A 305 27.38 45.65 52.64
C ASP A 305 27.41 45.38 51.12
N LEU A 306 27.88 46.36 50.36
CA LEU A 306 27.93 46.30 48.89
C LEU A 306 28.85 45.18 48.37
N ASP A 307 29.96 44.90 49.05
CA ASP A 307 30.93 43.90 48.61
C ASP A 307 30.32 42.49 48.74
N ARG A 308 29.62 42.21 49.85
CA ARG A 308 28.92 40.93 50.03
C ARG A 308 27.81 40.71 49.03
N ARG A 309 27.11 41.77 48.63
CA ARG A 309 26.09 41.68 47.56
C ARG A 309 26.70 41.39 46.21
N ALA A 310 27.86 41.99 45.91
CA ALA A 310 28.61 41.70 44.69
C ALA A 310 29.10 40.24 44.68
N ASP A 311 29.64 39.74 45.79
CA ASP A 311 30.08 38.35 45.94
C ASP A 311 28.92 37.35 45.75
N ALA A 312 27.76 37.60 46.38
CA ALA A 312 26.57 36.78 46.20
C ALA A 312 26.09 36.76 44.74
N SER A 313 26.11 37.91 44.07
CA SER A 313 25.76 38.00 42.66
C SER A 313 26.76 37.23 41.78
N ALA A 314 28.06 37.32 42.07
CA ALA A 314 29.10 36.61 41.33
C ALA A 314 28.98 35.09 41.50
N ALA A 315 28.75 34.61 42.73
CA ALA A 315 28.55 33.20 43.01
C ALA A 315 27.28 32.64 42.35
N ARG A 316 26.18 33.43 42.34
CA ARG A 316 24.95 33.07 41.60
C ARG A 316 25.20 32.96 40.09
N ILE A 317 25.91 33.93 39.50
CA ILE A 317 26.29 33.88 38.09
C ILE A 317 27.17 32.66 37.79
N ALA A 318 28.11 32.32 38.69
CA ALA A 318 28.94 31.13 38.54
C ALA A 318 28.11 29.83 38.60
N LEU A 319 27.12 29.75 39.48
CA LEU A 319 26.18 28.63 39.55
C LEU A 319 25.32 28.53 38.28
N ASP A 320 24.81 29.66 37.79
CA ASP A 320 23.99 29.70 36.57
C ASP A 320 24.79 29.26 35.34
N ASN A 321 26.09 29.56 35.30
CA ASN A 321 27.01 29.12 34.25
C ASN A 321 27.52 27.67 34.46
N ALA A 322 27.32 27.06 35.63
CA ALA A 322 27.71 25.68 35.91
C ALA A 322 26.68 24.68 35.34
N THR A 323 26.79 24.44 34.04
CA THR A 323 25.94 23.49 33.31
C THR A 323 26.48 22.06 33.43
N ILE A 324 25.57 21.10 33.58
CA ILE A 324 25.90 19.67 33.52
C ILE A 324 25.55 19.20 32.10
N PRO A 325 26.51 18.67 31.33
CA PRO A 325 26.22 18.09 30.02
C PRO A 325 25.20 16.97 30.15
N ALA A 326 24.25 16.90 29.20
CA ALA A 326 23.33 15.78 29.14
C ALA A 326 24.09 14.49 28.79
N GLU A 327 23.62 13.36 29.31
CA GLU A 327 24.11 12.05 28.88
C GLU A 327 23.80 11.86 27.38
N PRO A 328 24.77 11.44 26.55
CA PRO A 328 24.55 11.23 25.13
C PRO A 328 23.39 10.26 24.85
N ALA A 329 22.50 10.67 23.96
CA ALA A 329 21.39 9.84 23.49
C ALA A 329 21.13 10.15 22.01
N LEU A 330 21.50 9.21 21.14
CA LEU A 330 21.41 9.37 19.70
C LEU A 330 19.98 9.16 19.19
N PHE A 331 19.22 8.26 19.81
CA PHE A 331 17.87 7.94 19.38
C PHE A 331 16.96 7.37 20.48
N GLY A 332 15.65 7.45 20.27
CA GLY A 332 14.60 6.84 21.10
C GLY A 332 13.75 5.84 20.34
N GLY A 333 12.86 5.14 21.07
CA GLY A 333 12.02 4.05 20.56
C GLY A 333 10.50 4.30 20.58
N ASN A 334 9.72 3.21 20.60
CA ASN A 334 8.25 3.17 20.45
C ASN A 334 7.44 3.99 21.48
N ASP A 335 8.04 4.37 22.62
CA ASP A 335 7.36 5.08 23.72
C ASP A 335 7.72 6.58 23.79
N SER A 336 8.30 7.13 22.72
CA SER A 336 8.59 8.56 22.62
C SER A 336 7.29 9.35 22.37
N THR A 337 6.86 10.14 23.36
CA THR A 337 5.84 11.18 23.17
C THR A 337 6.46 12.41 22.49
N VAL A 338 5.63 13.31 21.96
CA VAL A 338 6.08 14.54 21.31
C VAL A 338 6.94 15.38 22.28
N GLU A 339 6.50 15.52 23.54
CA GLU A 339 7.22 16.27 24.57
C GLU A 339 8.57 15.65 24.91
N LYS A 340 8.65 14.30 24.94
CA LYS A 340 9.90 13.59 25.19
C LYS A 340 10.87 13.73 24.02
N VAL A 341 10.38 13.69 22.78
CA VAL A 341 11.19 13.97 21.59
C VAL A 341 11.76 15.38 21.67
N THR A 342 10.92 16.37 21.98
CA THR A 342 11.34 17.77 22.10
C THR A 342 12.39 17.96 23.21
N SER A 343 12.18 17.41 24.41
CA SER A 343 13.15 17.48 25.52
C SER A 343 14.49 16.86 25.14
N ARG A 344 14.46 15.67 24.55
CA ARG A 344 15.68 14.97 24.11
C ARG A 344 16.39 15.73 23.01
N LEU A 345 15.65 16.35 22.09
CA LEU A 345 16.25 17.19 21.06
C LEU A 345 17.00 18.39 21.68
N ALA A 346 16.43 19.04 22.69
CA ALA A 346 17.10 20.14 23.41
C ALA A 346 18.33 19.66 24.19
N GLU A 347 18.21 18.57 24.95
CA GLU A 347 19.32 17.96 25.72
C GLU A 347 20.51 17.57 24.84
N GLN A 348 20.24 17.21 23.58
CA GLN A 348 21.24 16.73 22.63
C GLN A 348 21.65 17.82 21.62
N ASN A 349 21.56 19.10 22.01
CA ASN A 349 21.95 20.26 21.19
C ASN A 349 21.30 20.27 19.79
N GLY A 350 20.01 19.97 19.74
CA GLY A 350 19.22 19.94 18.51
C GLY A 350 19.31 18.64 17.72
N ARG A 351 19.98 17.58 18.22
CA ARG A 351 20.26 16.35 17.44
C ARG A 351 19.59 15.13 18.06
N TYR A 352 18.58 14.57 17.39
CA TYR A 352 17.91 13.37 17.91
C TYR A 352 17.26 12.53 16.81
N ALA A 353 16.93 11.28 17.13
CA ALA A 353 16.21 10.41 16.22
C ALA A 353 15.12 9.59 16.93
N VAL A 354 14.06 9.27 16.19
CA VAL A 354 13.03 8.31 16.60
C VAL A 354 13.09 7.13 15.64
N LEU A 355 13.67 6.03 16.12
CA LEU A 355 13.80 4.80 15.37
C LEU A 355 12.93 3.74 16.04
N ALA A 356 12.05 3.08 15.28
CA ALA A 356 11.06 2.18 15.86
C ALA A 356 10.61 1.06 14.90
N PRO A 357 10.65 -0.22 15.31
CA PRO A 357 10.06 -1.31 14.51
C PRO A 357 8.52 -1.24 14.45
N GLU A 358 7.89 -0.40 15.27
CA GLU A 358 6.46 -0.10 15.25
C GLU A 358 6.18 1.37 15.60
N GLY A 359 6.09 2.24 14.59
CA GLY A 359 5.92 3.68 14.75
C GLY A 359 4.48 4.17 14.83
N GLY A 360 3.48 3.30 14.75
CA GLY A 360 2.07 3.74 14.65
C GLY A 360 1.59 4.57 15.83
N LYS A 361 2.15 4.34 17.02
CA LYS A 361 1.86 5.16 18.21
C LYS A 361 2.32 6.60 18.05
N LEU A 362 3.51 6.83 17.45
CA LEU A 362 4.09 8.17 17.26
C LEU A 362 3.12 9.08 16.51
N PHE A 363 2.65 8.63 15.34
CA PHE A 363 1.70 9.40 14.53
C PHE A 363 0.32 9.52 15.19
N SER A 364 -0.14 8.48 15.91
CA SER A 364 -1.41 8.59 16.64
C SER A 364 -1.35 9.63 17.77
N ILE A 365 -0.21 9.75 18.47
CA ILE A 365 0.01 10.74 19.53
C ILE A 365 0.13 12.13 18.91
N ALA A 366 0.94 12.27 17.87
CA ALA A 366 1.10 13.52 17.13
C ALA A 366 -0.22 14.02 16.52
N GLY A 367 -1.13 13.12 16.14
CA GLY A 367 -2.47 13.43 15.64
C GLY A 367 -3.48 13.81 16.73
N GLY A 368 -3.05 13.97 17.99
CA GLY A 368 -3.90 14.47 19.06
C GLY A 368 -4.72 13.41 19.78
N ARG A 369 -4.36 12.12 19.73
CA ARG A 369 -5.09 11.04 20.43
C ARG A 369 -5.29 11.28 21.94
N TYR A 370 -4.38 12.02 22.57
CA TYR A 370 -4.44 12.36 24.00
C TYR A 370 -4.81 13.83 24.28
N SER A 371 -4.37 14.77 23.45
CA SER A 371 -4.58 16.21 23.61
C SER A 371 -5.86 16.74 22.94
N GLY A 372 -6.43 15.99 21.97
CA GLY A 372 -7.55 16.42 21.13
C GLY A 372 -7.14 17.35 19.96
N THR A 373 -5.92 17.88 19.96
CA THR A 373 -5.36 18.72 18.89
C THR A 373 -4.03 18.14 18.41
N PRO A 374 -3.78 18.08 17.09
CA PRO A 374 -2.49 17.65 16.57
C PRO A 374 -1.34 18.54 17.07
N ASP A 375 -0.23 17.92 17.49
CA ASP A 375 1.02 18.61 17.82
C ASP A 375 2.13 18.03 16.94
N ILE A 376 2.46 18.78 15.88
CA ILE A 376 3.44 18.38 14.87
C ILE A 376 4.60 19.35 14.70
N GLY A 377 4.65 20.42 15.49
CA GLY A 377 5.64 21.50 15.34
C GLY A 377 7.08 21.00 15.40
N VAL A 378 7.39 20.15 16.38
CA VAL A 378 8.75 19.57 16.53
C VAL A 378 9.17 18.75 15.31
N PHE A 379 8.24 18.06 14.63
CA PHE A 379 8.57 17.29 13.44
C PHE A 379 8.81 18.20 12.23
N LEU A 380 8.05 19.29 12.10
CA LEU A 380 8.22 20.25 11.01
C LEU A 380 9.56 20.99 11.12
N SER A 381 9.84 21.57 12.29
CA SER A 381 11.09 22.29 12.56
C SER A 381 12.29 21.34 12.58
N GLY A 382 12.14 20.16 13.19
CA GLY A 382 13.15 19.11 13.20
C GLY A 382 13.49 18.56 11.81
N HIS A 383 12.53 18.53 10.88
CA HIS A 383 12.81 18.20 9.48
C HIS A 383 13.57 19.33 8.77
N ALA A 384 13.20 20.58 9.03
CA ALA A 384 13.71 21.75 8.31
C ALA A 384 15.09 22.21 8.80
N GLY A 385 15.52 21.84 10.01
CA GLY A 385 16.74 22.40 10.60
C GLY A 385 16.50 23.74 11.30
N GLU A 386 15.26 24.05 11.68
CA GLU A 386 14.87 25.37 12.17
C GLU A 386 15.02 25.52 13.69
N GLU A 387 15.05 26.76 14.16
CA GLU A 387 15.06 27.09 15.59
C GLU A 387 13.72 26.66 16.24
N ILE A 388 13.79 26.04 17.42
CA ILE A 388 12.62 25.75 18.25
C ILE A 388 12.79 26.49 19.58
N ARG A 389 11.79 27.31 19.93
CA ARG A 389 11.72 27.99 21.22
C ARG A 389 10.56 27.45 22.04
N ILE A 390 10.88 26.94 23.22
CA ILE A 390 9.92 26.30 24.11
C ILE A 390 9.75 27.18 25.35
N GLU A 391 8.60 27.83 25.43
CA GLU A 391 8.22 28.61 26.61
C GLU A 391 7.46 27.70 27.60
N ARG A 392 7.96 27.60 28.83
CA ARG A 392 7.33 26.83 29.91
C ARG A 392 7.04 27.75 31.09
N MET A 393 5.83 27.68 31.64
CA MET A 393 5.51 28.39 32.89
C MET A 393 6.33 27.82 34.05
N GLY A 394 7.09 28.70 34.74
CA GLY A 394 7.83 28.34 35.96
C GLY A 394 9.13 27.56 35.74
N ARG A 395 9.62 27.45 34.49
CA ARG A 395 10.95 26.91 34.14
C ARG A 395 11.64 27.84 33.14
N PRO A 396 12.98 27.89 33.10
CA PRO A 396 13.70 28.62 32.06
C PRO A 396 13.30 28.09 30.67
N SER A 397 13.16 28.99 29.69
CA SER A 397 12.83 28.63 28.30
C SER A 397 13.94 27.78 27.69
N GLU A 398 13.57 26.67 27.05
CA GLU A 398 14.50 25.84 26.29
C GLU A 398 14.56 26.38 24.85
N ARG A 399 15.77 26.64 24.34
CA ARG A 399 16.03 27.09 22.97
C ARG A 399 16.86 26.04 22.25
N ILE A 400 16.43 25.67 21.05
CA ILE A 400 17.13 24.76 20.15
C ILE A 400 17.46 25.55 18.91
N ASP A 401 18.74 25.89 18.70
CA ASP A 401 19.14 26.79 17.60
C ASP A 401 18.96 26.17 16.21
N ALA A 402 19.21 24.87 16.07
CA ALA A 402 19.00 24.12 14.84
C ALA A 402 18.49 22.71 15.15
N ALA A 403 17.19 22.48 14.95
CA ALA A 403 16.55 21.20 15.20
C ALA A 403 16.77 20.22 14.03
N ALA A 404 17.50 19.13 14.26
CA ALA A 404 17.75 18.06 13.32
C ALA A 404 17.19 16.72 13.85
N LEU A 405 15.98 16.38 13.41
CA LEU A 405 15.27 15.16 13.80
C LEU A 405 15.31 14.13 12.67
N THR A 406 15.71 12.90 12.97
CA THR A 406 15.56 11.76 12.05
C THR A 406 14.42 10.85 12.50
N ILE A 407 13.58 10.38 11.57
CA ILE A 407 12.54 9.38 11.83
C ILE A 407 12.86 8.16 10.99
N GLY A 408 12.84 6.97 11.59
CA GLY A 408 13.02 5.71 10.89
C GLY A 408 12.10 4.67 11.49
N VAL A 409 10.85 4.61 11.01
CA VAL A 409 9.79 3.84 11.67
C VAL A 409 9.01 2.95 10.73
N CYS A 410 8.58 1.79 11.23
CA CYS A 410 7.69 0.92 10.47
C CYS A 410 6.23 1.15 10.83
N LEU A 411 5.36 1.24 9.82
CA LEU A 411 3.91 1.34 9.98
C LEU A 411 3.21 0.08 9.46
N GLN A 412 2.01 -0.16 9.96
CA GLN A 412 1.09 -1.13 9.36
C GLN A 412 0.28 -0.43 8.26
N PRO A 413 -0.16 -1.15 7.21
CA PRO A 413 -0.95 -0.54 6.12
C PRO A 413 -2.21 0.19 6.59
N GLY A 414 -2.89 -0.31 7.63
CA GLY A 414 -4.07 0.37 8.20
C GLY A 414 -3.73 1.69 8.91
N VAL A 415 -2.51 1.82 9.47
CA VAL A 415 -2.05 3.07 10.09
C VAL A 415 -1.69 4.09 9.01
N LEU A 416 -1.11 3.64 7.89
CA LEU A 416 -0.85 4.51 6.73
C LEU A 416 -2.16 5.13 6.22
N ALA A 417 -3.19 4.30 5.99
CA ALA A 417 -4.49 4.78 5.55
C ALA A 417 -5.10 5.80 6.55
N GLY A 418 -4.95 5.53 7.85
CA GLY A 418 -5.40 6.44 8.91
C GLY A 418 -4.65 7.78 8.98
N LEU A 419 -3.51 7.95 8.30
CA LEU A 419 -2.89 9.28 8.18
C LEU A 419 -3.77 10.25 7.38
N GLY A 420 -4.62 9.73 6.48
CA GLY A 420 -5.61 10.53 5.74
C GLY A 420 -6.76 11.05 6.60
N ASP A 421 -6.98 10.45 7.78
CA ASP A 421 -8.05 10.87 8.71
C ASP A 421 -7.67 12.15 9.49
N THR A 422 -6.42 12.64 9.37
CA THR A 422 -5.92 13.86 10.03
C THR A 422 -5.50 14.88 8.96
N PRO A 423 -6.42 15.75 8.49
CA PRO A 423 -6.13 16.72 7.43
C PRO A 423 -4.91 17.60 7.71
N GLU A 424 -4.68 17.94 8.99
CA GLU A 424 -3.57 18.78 9.45
C GLU A 424 -2.21 18.21 9.07
N PHE A 425 -2.06 16.87 9.02
CA PHE A 425 -0.80 16.25 8.60
C PHE A 425 -0.42 16.61 7.17
N ARG A 426 -1.42 16.77 6.29
CA ARG A 426 -1.19 17.19 4.92
C ARG A 426 -1.10 18.71 4.81
N GLU A 427 -2.06 19.43 5.40
CA GLU A 427 -2.17 20.89 5.31
C GLU A 427 -0.97 21.63 5.93
N GLN A 428 -0.42 21.10 7.03
CA GLN A 428 0.76 21.66 7.69
C GLN A 428 2.07 21.01 7.18
N GLY A 429 1.98 20.05 6.26
CA GLY A 429 3.10 19.53 5.49
C GLY A 429 3.93 18.42 6.15
N LEU A 430 3.44 17.76 7.19
CA LEU A 430 4.12 16.58 7.76
C LEU A 430 4.15 15.41 6.77
N LEU A 431 3.02 15.13 6.12
CA LEU A 431 2.88 14.03 5.16
C LEU A 431 3.86 14.18 3.98
N GLY A 432 4.00 15.41 3.46
CA GLY A 432 4.93 15.73 2.38
C GLY A 432 6.42 15.57 2.72
N ARG A 433 6.78 15.36 4.00
CA ARG A 433 8.15 15.13 4.44
C ARG A 433 8.51 13.65 4.58
N LEU A 434 7.54 12.73 4.46
CA LEU A 434 7.75 11.30 4.68
C LEU A 434 8.27 10.62 3.41
N LEU A 435 9.47 10.03 3.48
CA LEU A 435 9.97 9.08 2.50
C LEU A 435 9.36 7.71 2.79
N ILE A 436 8.24 7.42 2.11
CA ILE A 436 7.45 6.23 2.33
C ILE A 436 7.92 5.12 1.39
N THR A 437 8.12 3.92 1.95
CA THR A 437 8.24 2.68 1.18
C THR A 437 7.11 1.72 1.55
N MET A 438 6.63 0.99 0.55
CA MET A 438 5.57 -0.02 0.66
C MET A 438 6.05 -1.33 0.00
N PRO A 439 7.04 -2.00 0.59
CA PRO A 439 7.66 -3.16 -0.04
C PRO A 439 6.73 -4.38 0.00
N GLU A 440 6.87 -5.25 -0.99
CA GLU A 440 6.13 -6.52 -1.04
C GLU A 440 6.57 -7.47 0.07
N SER A 441 5.61 -7.96 0.84
CA SER A 441 5.88 -8.86 1.96
C SER A 441 6.27 -10.26 1.46
N LYS A 442 7.47 -10.75 1.85
CA LYS A 442 7.93 -12.13 1.58
C LYS A 442 7.15 -13.23 2.33
N LEU A 443 6.16 -12.89 3.17
CA LEU A 443 5.31 -13.88 3.85
C LEU A 443 4.64 -14.81 2.82
N GLY A 444 4.76 -16.13 3.03
CA GLY A 444 4.29 -17.15 2.10
C GLY A 444 5.34 -17.60 1.07
N TYR A 445 6.38 -16.81 0.85
CA TYR A 445 7.42 -17.04 -0.18
C TYR A 445 8.83 -17.12 0.41
N ARG A 446 8.96 -17.31 1.72
CA ARG A 446 10.26 -17.30 2.40
C ARG A 446 11.08 -18.55 2.09
N ASN A 447 12.36 -18.37 1.84
CA ASN A 447 13.34 -19.44 1.87
C ASN A 447 13.47 -19.99 3.29
N ALA A 448 13.34 -21.31 3.45
CA ALA A 448 13.45 -22.00 4.73
C ALA A 448 14.90 -22.15 5.22
N ARG A 449 15.89 -21.93 4.34
CA ARG A 449 17.32 -22.04 4.63
C ARG A 449 18.04 -20.80 4.06
N PRO A 450 17.88 -19.64 4.69
CA PRO A 450 18.57 -18.43 4.27
C PRO A 450 20.08 -18.54 4.54
N ASP A 451 20.87 -17.77 3.81
CA ASP A 451 22.31 -17.72 4.05
C ASP A 451 22.61 -16.91 5.33
N PRO A 452 23.60 -17.35 6.15
CA PRO A 452 24.04 -16.56 7.29
C PRO A 452 24.72 -15.27 6.82
N ILE A 453 24.64 -14.22 7.64
CA ILE A 453 25.38 -12.98 7.35
C ILE A 453 26.88 -13.27 7.34
N PRO A 454 27.62 -12.91 6.27
CA PRO A 454 29.06 -13.06 6.24
C PRO A 454 29.72 -12.28 7.39
N PRO A 455 30.65 -12.88 8.17
CA PRO A 455 31.26 -12.21 9.32
C PRO A 455 31.96 -10.90 8.97
N HIS A 456 32.58 -10.81 7.79
CA HIS A 456 33.26 -9.60 7.34
C HIS A 456 32.27 -8.47 7.04
N ALA A 457 31.09 -8.77 6.49
CA ALA A 457 30.05 -7.79 6.20
C ALA A 457 29.50 -7.19 7.50
N ALA A 458 29.22 -8.03 8.50
CA ALA A 458 28.79 -7.59 9.83
C ALA A 458 29.83 -6.70 10.51
N HIS A 459 31.10 -7.14 10.54
CA HIS A 459 32.19 -6.37 11.16
C HIS A 459 32.45 -5.05 10.44
N THR A 460 32.40 -5.04 9.10
CA THR A 460 32.61 -3.82 8.31
C THR A 460 31.49 -2.82 8.55
N TYR A 461 30.23 -3.26 8.51
CA TYR A 461 29.08 -2.41 8.80
C TYR A 461 29.15 -1.79 10.19
N GLU A 462 29.44 -2.63 11.20
CA GLU A 462 29.56 -2.19 12.60
C GLU A 462 30.68 -1.15 12.76
N ARG A 463 31.91 -1.50 12.39
CA ARG A 463 33.07 -0.62 12.56
C ARG A 463 32.87 0.69 11.80
N THR A 464 32.50 0.63 10.54
CA THR A 464 32.40 1.81 9.69
C THR A 464 31.32 2.78 10.17
N LEU A 465 30.15 2.28 10.55
CA LEU A 465 29.07 3.13 11.05
C LEU A 465 29.39 3.72 12.43
N THR A 466 30.00 2.93 13.33
CA THR A 466 30.46 3.44 14.62
C THR A 466 31.53 4.52 14.45
N ASP A 467 32.53 4.29 13.59
CA ASP A 467 33.59 5.27 13.29
C ASP A 467 33.00 6.56 12.73
N LEU A 468 31.99 6.47 11.83
CA LEU A 468 31.31 7.64 11.27
C LEU A 468 30.56 8.45 12.34
N VAL A 469 29.85 7.78 13.27
CA VAL A 469 29.15 8.45 14.37
C VAL A 469 30.16 9.17 15.27
N LEU A 470 31.26 8.51 15.61
CA LEU A 470 32.28 9.07 16.51
C LEU A 470 33.11 10.18 15.84
N SER A 471 33.36 10.11 14.53
CA SER A 471 34.14 11.12 13.81
C SER A 471 33.38 12.43 13.62
N LEU A 472 32.07 12.37 13.36
CA LEU A 472 31.23 13.54 13.16
C LEU A 472 30.81 14.20 14.48
N ARG A 473 30.89 13.48 15.61
CA ARG A 473 30.56 14.02 16.93
C ARG A 473 31.82 14.46 17.66
N LYS A 474 32.17 15.74 17.49
CA LYS A 474 33.21 16.40 18.30
C LYS A 474 32.70 16.56 19.74
N PHE A 475 33.13 15.67 20.63
CA PHE A 475 32.82 15.76 22.05
C PHE A 475 33.51 17.01 22.65
N GLY A 476 32.75 17.89 23.29
CA GLY A 476 33.28 19.05 24.04
C GLY A 476 33.36 20.38 23.29
N ASP A 477 32.85 20.48 22.06
CA ASP A 477 32.69 21.75 21.33
C ASP A 477 31.21 22.02 21.03
N PRO A 478 30.42 22.51 22.01
CA PRO A 478 29.01 22.83 21.82
C PRO A 478 28.79 23.96 20.78
N ASP A 479 29.84 24.72 20.43
CA ASP A 479 29.81 25.82 19.46
C ASP A 479 30.34 25.41 18.07
N GLY A 480 30.69 24.12 17.89
CA GLY A 480 31.21 23.59 16.64
C GLY A 480 30.17 23.68 15.53
N ALA A 481 30.30 24.70 14.67
CA ALA A 481 29.41 24.91 13.53
C ALA A 481 29.34 23.65 12.64
N PRO A 482 28.15 23.31 12.10
CA PRO A 482 28.01 22.18 11.19
C PRO A 482 28.95 22.29 9.99
N VAL A 483 29.54 21.16 9.60
CA VAL A 483 30.29 21.07 8.35
C VAL A 483 29.32 21.27 7.18
N THR A 484 29.66 22.17 6.27
CA THR A 484 28.86 22.37 5.04
C THR A 484 29.52 21.66 3.86
N LEU A 485 28.89 20.60 3.37
CA LEU A 485 29.28 19.92 2.14
C LEU A 485 28.86 20.75 0.92
N THR A 486 29.61 20.61 -0.17
CA THR A 486 29.33 21.25 -1.46
C THR A 486 29.32 20.19 -2.56
N PHE A 487 28.74 20.51 -3.72
CA PHE A 487 28.78 19.65 -4.89
C PHE A 487 29.94 20.01 -5.82
N THR A 488 30.47 19.02 -6.55
CA THR A 488 31.29 19.29 -7.74
C THR A 488 30.46 20.04 -8.79
N GLY A 489 31.09 20.76 -9.73
CA GLY A 489 30.37 21.52 -10.75
C GLY A 489 29.35 20.68 -11.53
N GLN A 490 29.75 19.47 -11.98
CA GLN A 490 28.86 18.55 -12.70
C GLN A 490 27.71 18.02 -11.82
N ALA A 491 27.97 17.75 -10.54
CA ALA A 491 26.92 17.31 -9.61
C ALA A 491 25.94 18.45 -9.30
N GLN A 492 26.43 19.68 -9.19
CA GLN A 492 25.60 20.88 -9.00
C GLN A 492 24.71 21.13 -10.22
N GLU A 493 25.21 20.95 -11.44
CA GLU A 493 24.39 20.96 -12.67
C GLU A 493 23.30 19.88 -12.62
N ALA A 494 23.64 18.66 -12.21
CA ALA A 494 22.66 17.58 -12.08
C ALA A 494 21.57 17.85 -11.01
N VAL A 495 21.88 18.61 -9.95
CA VAL A 495 20.87 19.09 -8.98
C VAL A 495 19.88 20.03 -9.66
N ILE A 496 20.37 20.96 -10.49
CA ILE A 496 19.54 21.89 -11.25
C ILE A 496 18.69 21.12 -12.27
N ASP A 497 19.27 20.17 -13.00
CA ASP A 497 18.54 19.33 -13.96
C ASP A 497 17.38 18.57 -13.28
N LEU A 498 17.62 18.03 -12.06
CA LEU A 498 16.57 17.36 -11.29
C LEU A 498 15.44 18.32 -10.91
N LEU A 499 15.76 19.55 -10.52
CA LEU A 499 14.78 20.58 -10.20
C LEU A 499 13.96 20.94 -11.44
N GLU A 500 14.62 21.23 -12.57
CA GLU A 500 13.98 21.55 -13.85
C GLU A 500 13.10 20.40 -14.37
N ALA A 501 13.51 19.15 -14.16
CA ALA A 501 12.72 17.97 -14.52
C ALA A 501 11.52 17.74 -13.59
N THR A 502 11.59 18.18 -12.34
CA THR A 502 10.51 18.00 -11.35
C THR A 502 9.38 19.00 -11.54
N GLU A 503 9.68 20.26 -11.87
CA GLU A 503 8.69 21.35 -12.02
C GLU A 503 7.51 21.02 -12.97
N PRO A 504 7.73 20.50 -14.20
CA PRO A 504 6.62 20.11 -15.09
C PRO A 504 5.69 19.04 -14.50
N ARG A 505 6.21 18.15 -13.65
CA ARG A 505 5.46 17.06 -13.01
C ARG A 505 4.49 17.55 -11.94
N LEU A 506 4.71 18.77 -11.41
CA LEU A 506 3.86 19.42 -10.42
C LEU A 506 2.71 20.22 -11.04
N ARG A 507 2.72 20.45 -12.36
CA ARG A 507 1.78 21.35 -13.04
C ARG A 507 0.33 20.87 -12.88
N PRO A 508 -0.59 21.73 -12.41
CA PRO A 508 -2.00 21.40 -12.32
C PRO A 508 -2.56 20.90 -13.66
N GLY A 509 -3.32 19.80 -13.61
CA GLY A 509 -4.03 19.22 -14.75
C GLY A 509 -3.18 18.47 -15.79
N THR A 510 -1.84 18.53 -15.71
CA THR A 510 -0.94 17.90 -16.70
C THR A 510 0.19 17.08 -16.10
N GLY A 511 0.66 17.45 -14.90
CA GLY A 511 1.74 16.76 -14.20
C GLY A 511 1.27 15.48 -13.50
N ASP A 512 2.10 14.44 -13.53
CA ASP A 512 1.84 13.15 -12.89
C ASP A 512 1.87 13.22 -11.35
N LEU A 513 2.56 14.22 -10.78
CA LEU A 513 2.66 14.47 -9.34
C LEU A 513 1.75 15.62 -8.85
N ALA A 514 0.88 16.16 -9.71
CA ALA A 514 0.06 17.34 -9.42
C ALA A 514 -0.92 17.16 -8.23
N HIS A 515 -1.29 15.92 -7.90
CA HIS A 515 -2.18 15.60 -6.79
C HIS A 515 -1.45 15.43 -5.45
N MET A 516 -0.12 15.51 -5.43
CA MET A 516 0.75 15.30 -4.27
C MET A 516 1.91 16.32 -4.24
N THR A 517 1.64 17.56 -4.65
CA THR A 517 2.64 18.63 -4.73
C THR A 517 3.29 18.95 -3.39
N ASP A 518 2.60 18.69 -2.28
CA ASP A 518 3.12 18.82 -0.91
C ASP A 518 4.33 17.90 -0.65
N TRP A 519 4.34 16.71 -1.22
CA TRP A 519 5.46 15.77 -1.17
C TRP A 519 6.47 16.02 -2.28
N ALA A 520 5.98 16.13 -3.52
CA ALA A 520 6.84 16.21 -4.69
C ALA A 520 7.69 17.50 -4.72
N GLY A 521 7.20 18.60 -4.14
CA GLY A 521 7.98 19.82 -3.93
C GLY A 521 9.14 19.67 -2.93
N LYS A 522 9.19 18.58 -2.15
CA LYS A 522 10.29 18.26 -1.21
C LYS A 522 11.27 17.21 -1.75
N LEU A 523 10.99 16.65 -2.93
CA LEU A 523 11.79 15.57 -3.52
C LEU A 523 13.25 15.96 -3.72
N VAL A 524 13.51 17.11 -4.36
CA VAL A 524 14.89 17.56 -4.68
C VAL A 524 15.70 17.74 -3.40
N GLY A 525 15.12 18.36 -2.37
CA GLY A 525 15.73 18.49 -1.05
C GLY A 525 16.06 17.12 -0.46
N ALA A 526 15.12 16.17 -0.46
CA ALA A 526 15.37 14.82 0.04
C ALA A 526 16.51 14.09 -0.70
N VAL A 527 16.59 14.22 -2.03
CA VAL A 527 17.68 13.64 -2.84
C VAL A 527 19.02 14.26 -2.47
N VAL A 528 19.08 15.58 -2.31
CA VAL A 528 20.28 16.32 -1.87
C VAL A 528 20.74 15.83 -0.49
N ARG A 529 19.82 15.61 0.45
CA ARG A 529 20.13 15.04 1.78
C ARG A 529 20.69 13.63 1.67
N ILE A 530 20.08 12.76 0.87
CA ILE A 530 20.55 11.39 0.64
C ILE A 530 21.96 11.41 0.04
N ALA A 531 22.23 12.28 -0.95
CA ALA A 531 23.55 12.40 -1.57
C ALA A 531 24.65 12.74 -0.55
N ALA A 532 24.37 13.67 0.37
CA ALA A 532 25.29 14.00 1.47
C ALA A 532 25.59 12.79 2.38
N LEU A 533 24.55 12.01 2.72
CA LEU A 533 24.71 10.81 3.55
C LEU A 533 25.53 9.72 2.85
N LEU A 534 25.26 9.46 1.57
CA LEU A 534 26.02 8.51 0.77
C LEU A 534 27.49 8.93 0.63
N HIS A 535 27.75 10.22 0.41
CA HIS A 535 29.09 10.80 0.29
C HIS A 535 29.92 10.58 1.56
N LEU A 536 29.38 10.95 2.73
CA LEU A 536 30.06 10.77 4.01
C LEU A 536 30.38 9.28 4.27
N ALA A 537 29.44 8.40 3.93
CA ALA A 537 29.57 6.97 4.11
C ALA A 537 30.61 6.32 3.17
N LYS A 538 30.84 6.91 1.99
CA LYS A 538 31.89 6.52 1.04
C LYS A 538 33.27 7.11 1.39
N HIS A 539 33.30 8.28 2.03
CA HIS A 539 34.51 9.05 2.34
C HIS A 539 34.67 9.29 3.85
N LEU A 540 34.69 8.22 4.64
CA LEU A 540 34.64 8.28 6.11
C LEU A 540 35.71 9.17 6.78
N ARG A 541 36.87 9.33 6.17
CA ARG A 541 38.03 10.01 6.78
C ARG A 541 38.19 11.47 6.37
N ASP A 542 37.66 11.84 5.21
CA ASP A 542 37.91 13.15 4.59
C ASP A 542 36.73 13.65 3.74
N GLY A 543 35.55 13.06 3.92
CA GLY A 543 34.34 13.43 3.20
C GLY A 543 33.86 14.85 3.51
N ASP A 544 34.15 15.36 4.71
CA ASP A 544 33.91 16.75 5.11
C ASP A 544 34.76 17.77 4.34
N GLY A 545 35.93 17.34 3.84
CA GLY A 545 36.83 18.15 3.02
C GLY A 545 36.66 17.97 1.50
N ARG A 546 35.74 17.11 1.04
CA ARG A 546 35.55 16.77 -0.37
C ARG A 546 34.16 17.17 -0.87
N PRO A 547 34.04 17.70 -2.10
CA PRO A 547 32.75 17.94 -2.70
C PRO A 547 32.08 16.61 -3.11
N ILE A 548 30.75 16.58 -3.07
CA ILE A 548 29.92 15.46 -3.53
C ILE A 548 30.04 15.35 -5.05
N ASP A 549 30.43 14.17 -5.52
CA ASP A 549 30.61 13.91 -6.94
C ASP A 549 29.30 13.55 -7.66
N LEU A 550 29.35 13.55 -9.00
CA LEU A 550 28.19 13.27 -9.84
C LEU A 550 27.66 11.84 -9.63
N ALA A 551 28.55 10.85 -9.46
CA ALA A 551 28.16 9.46 -9.28
C ALA A 551 27.33 9.26 -8.00
N THR A 552 27.78 9.84 -6.89
CA THR A 552 27.06 9.78 -5.61
C THR A 552 25.72 10.51 -5.68
N PHE A 553 25.66 11.64 -6.39
CA PHE A 553 24.38 12.32 -6.63
C PHE A 553 23.42 11.48 -7.49
N GLN A 554 23.91 10.79 -8.51
CA GLN A 554 23.07 9.92 -9.37
C GLN A 554 22.47 8.73 -8.62
N GLU A 555 23.23 8.10 -7.71
CA GLU A 555 22.71 7.05 -6.82
C GLU A 555 21.62 7.59 -5.89
N ALA A 556 21.82 8.77 -5.31
CA ALA A 556 20.80 9.45 -4.50
C ALA A 556 19.55 9.77 -5.32
N ARG A 557 19.72 10.19 -6.58
CA ARG A 557 18.61 10.44 -7.51
C ARG A 557 17.81 9.17 -7.78
N GLN A 558 18.49 8.03 -7.97
CA GLN A 558 17.83 6.73 -8.17
C GLN A 558 17.02 6.31 -6.95
N LEU A 559 17.51 6.56 -5.73
CA LEU A 559 16.72 6.41 -4.50
C LEU A 559 15.51 7.36 -4.46
N GLY A 560 15.67 8.60 -4.92
CA GLY A 560 14.56 9.56 -5.05
C GLY A 560 13.47 9.11 -6.02
N GLU A 561 13.85 8.53 -7.17
CA GLU A 561 12.91 7.93 -8.14
C GLU A 561 12.16 6.74 -7.53
N TYR A 562 12.86 5.88 -6.79
CA TYR A 562 12.23 4.79 -6.02
C TYR A 562 11.19 5.34 -5.02
N PHE A 563 11.58 6.31 -4.19
CA PHE A 563 10.65 6.89 -3.22
C PHE A 563 9.47 7.60 -3.89
N THR A 564 9.66 8.16 -5.09
CA THR A 564 8.57 8.79 -5.86
C THR A 564 7.49 7.78 -6.23
N ALA A 565 7.87 6.61 -6.75
CA ALA A 565 6.92 5.57 -7.11
C ALA A 565 6.16 5.03 -5.88
N HIS A 566 6.87 4.83 -4.76
CA HIS A 566 6.24 4.39 -3.51
C HIS A 566 5.36 5.48 -2.88
N ALA A 567 5.73 6.75 -2.99
CA ALA A 567 4.93 7.86 -2.50
C ALA A 567 3.63 8.02 -3.29
N GLN A 568 3.65 7.89 -4.62
CA GLN A 568 2.42 7.87 -5.44
C GLN A 568 1.46 6.78 -4.93
N ALA A 569 1.96 5.56 -4.76
CA ALA A 569 1.15 4.45 -4.26
C ALA A 569 0.67 4.64 -2.81
N ALA A 570 1.46 5.32 -1.97
CA ALA A 570 1.04 5.69 -0.62
C ALA A 570 -0.05 6.77 -0.62
N TYR A 571 0.07 7.80 -1.46
CA TYR A 571 -0.96 8.84 -1.62
C TYR A 571 -2.25 8.28 -2.19
N ASP A 572 -2.16 7.34 -3.14
CA ASP A 572 -3.32 6.58 -3.62
C ASP A 572 -3.96 5.76 -2.50
N ALA A 573 -3.16 5.12 -1.63
CA ALA A 573 -3.68 4.36 -0.50
C ALA A 573 -4.34 5.25 0.57
N ILE A 574 -3.81 6.45 0.80
CA ILE A 574 -4.33 7.46 1.74
C ILE A 574 -5.61 8.13 1.18
N GLY A 575 -5.64 8.42 -0.13
CA GLY A 575 -6.73 9.11 -0.81
C GLY A 575 -7.82 8.20 -1.39
N ALA A 576 -7.64 6.87 -1.38
CA ALA A 576 -8.61 5.93 -1.91
C ALA A 576 -9.96 6.00 -1.17
N ASP A 577 -11.05 6.08 -1.94
CA ASP A 577 -12.42 5.95 -1.43
C ASP A 577 -12.51 4.68 -0.55
N PRO A 578 -13.01 4.78 0.71
CA PRO A 578 -13.26 3.63 1.57
C PRO A 578 -14.00 2.48 0.87
N ALA A 579 -14.87 2.78 -0.10
CA ALA A 579 -15.58 1.80 -0.91
C ALA A 579 -14.63 0.92 -1.75
N VAL A 580 -13.58 1.49 -2.34
CA VAL A 580 -12.58 0.77 -3.15
C VAL A 580 -11.73 -0.15 -2.27
N ASN A 581 -11.32 0.33 -1.09
CA ASN A 581 -10.58 -0.50 -0.13
C ASN A 581 -11.41 -1.68 0.41
N HIS A 582 -12.70 -1.46 0.67
CA HIS A 582 -13.61 -2.54 1.01
C HIS A 582 -13.83 -3.51 -0.18
N ALA A 583 -13.93 -3.00 -1.41
CA ALA A 583 -14.08 -3.84 -2.60
C ALA A 583 -12.88 -4.78 -2.79
N ARG A 584 -11.65 -4.30 -2.61
CA ARG A 584 -10.43 -5.13 -2.60
C ARG A 584 -10.51 -6.25 -1.56
N THR A 585 -10.90 -5.88 -0.34
CA THR A 585 -11.05 -6.85 0.77
C THR A 585 -12.07 -7.96 0.43
N VAL A 586 -13.15 -7.61 -0.28
CA VAL A 586 -14.15 -8.57 -0.75
C VAL A 586 -13.59 -9.47 -1.85
N LEU A 587 -12.84 -8.95 -2.83
CA LEU A 587 -12.20 -9.78 -3.87
C LEU A 587 -11.20 -10.76 -3.28
N ASP A 588 -10.30 -10.30 -2.40
CA ASP A 588 -9.30 -11.16 -1.77
C ASP A 588 -9.95 -12.26 -0.93
N TRP A 589 -11.03 -11.93 -0.22
CA TRP A 589 -11.82 -12.94 0.48
C TRP A 589 -12.41 -13.95 -0.49
N ALA A 590 -13.13 -13.49 -1.51
CA ALA A 590 -13.81 -14.36 -2.47
C ALA A 590 -12.82 -15.26 -3.24
N ARG A 591 -11.62 -14.75 -3.55
CA ARG A 591 -10.50 -15.54 -4.10
C ARG A 591 -10.08 -16.66 -3.16
N ARG A 592 -9.71 -16.32 -1.92
CA ARG A 592 -9.20 -17.27 -0.93
C ARG A 592 -10.21 -18.33 -0.51
N THR A 593 -11.49 -17.96 -0.47
CA THR A 593 -12.58 -18.88 -0.10
C THR A 593 -13.25 -19.52 -1.30
N GLU A 594 -12.70 -19.32 -2.52
CA GLU A 594 -13.26 -19.79 -3.79
C GLU A 594 -14.77 -19.54 -3.89
N THR A 595 -15.20 -18.39 -3.39
CA THR A 595 -16.61 -18.07 -3.25
C THR A 595 -17.18 -17.64 -4.59
N THR A 596 -18.08 -18.47 -5.10
CA THR A 596 -18.74 -18.28 -6.40
C THR A 596 -20.02 -17.46 -6.28
N ARG A 597 -20.66 -17.48 -5.09
CA ARG A 597 -21.88 -16.73 -4.79
C ARG A 597 -21.91 -16.24 -3.35
N PHE A 598 -22.46 -15.05 -3.14
CA PHE A 598 -22.65 -14.49 -1.79
C PHE A 598 -23.83 -13.52 -1.74
N THR A 599 -24.29 -13.22 -0.54
CA THR A 599 -25.26 -12.16 -0.24
C THR A 599 -24.61 -11.01 0.54
N ALA A 600 -25.27 -9.86 0.59
CA ALA A 600 -24.82 -8.74 1.43
C ALA A 600 -24.62 -9.14 2.92
N ARG A 601 -25.42 -10.10 3.42
CA ARG A 601 -25.30 -10.61 4.78
C ARG A 601 -24.01 -11.42 4.99
N ASP A 602 -23.57 -12.15 3.98
CA ASP A 602 -22.33 -12.94 4.05
C ASP A 602 -21.12 -12.03 4.13
N LEU A 603 -21.13 -10.91 3.39
CA LEU A 603 -20.08 -9.89 3.48
C LEU A 603 -19.98 -9.28 4.89
N MET A 604 -21.11 -8.95 5.52
CA MET A 604 -21.11 -8.40 6.89
C MET A 604 -20.80 -9.45 7.97
N ARG A 605 -20.90 -10.75 7.69
CA ARG A 605 -20.51 -11.80 8.65
C ARG A 605 -19.08 -12.30 8.43
N GLY A 606 -18.55 -12.10 7.23
CA GLY A 606 -17.20 -12.47 6.82
C GLY A 606 -16.27 -11.25 6.68
N PRO A 607 -15.88 -10.88 5.45
CA PRO A 607 -14.77 -9.95 5.19
C PRO A 607 -14.96 -8.54 5.76
N LEU A 608 -16.21 -8.09 5.96
CA LEU A 608 -16.51 -6.72 6.36
C LEU A 608 -17.11 -6.61 7.78
N LYS A 609 -17.10 -7.68 8.58
CA LYS A 609 -17.77 -7.77 9.90
C LYS A 609 -17.47 -6.62 10.87
N ASN A 610 -16.24 -6.14 10.89
CA ASN A 610 -15.81 -5.04 11.78
C ASN A 610 -15.53 -3.74 11.01
N ARG A 611 -15.77 -3.72 9.70
CA ARG A 611 -15.45 -2.61 8.80
C ARG A 611 -16.70 -1.85 8.35
N VAL A 612 -17.81 -2.55 8.19
CA VAL A 612 -19.10 -1.99 7.78
C VAL A 612 -20.16 -2.27 8.84
N ARG A 613 -20.85 -1.23 9.32
CA ARG A 613 -21.84 -1.33 10.40
C ARG A 613 -23.27 -1.46 9.89
N LYS A 614 -23.59 -0.89 8.72
CA LYS A 614 -24.94 -0.93 8.13
C LYS A 614 -24.89 -1.54 6.74
N VAL A 615 -25.96 -2.26 6.36
CA VAL A 615 -26.09 -2.86 5.02
C VAL A 615 -26.03 -1.80 3.92
N ALA A 616 -26.56 -0.60 4.16
CA ALA A 616 -26.53 0.52 3.20
C ALA A 616 -25.10 0.96 2.84
N ASP A 617 -24.13 0.77 3.73
CA ASP A 617 -22.74 1.13 3.46
C ASP A 617 -22.04 0.12 2.52
N LEU A 618 -22.71 -0.99 2.16
CA LEU A 618 -22.23 -1.95 1.17
C LEU A 618 -22.53 -1.52 -0.27
N ASP A 619 -23.52 -0.64 -0.48
CA ASP A 619 -23.94 -0.26 -1.83
C ASP A 619 -22.81 0.37 -2.66
N PRO A 620 -21.97 1.27 -2.11
CA PRO A 620 -20.79 1.77 -2.82
C PRO A 620 -19.80 0.66 -3.17
N VAL A 621 -19.57 -0.28 -2.24
CA VAL A 621 -18.62 -1.40 -2.40
C VAL A 621 -19.07 -2.34 -3.52
N LEU A 622 -20.34 -2.74 -3.50
CA LEU A 622 -20.93 -3.63 -4.51
C LEU A 622 -20.96 -2.96 -5.88
N ARG A 623 -21.25 -1.66 -5.94
CA ARG A 623 -21.23 -0.88 -7.18
C ARG A 623 -19.84 -0.82 -7.79
N VAL A 624 -18.80 -0.62 -6.99
CA VAL A 624 -17.40 -0.66 -7.46
C VAL A 624 -17.09 -2.04 -8.07
N LEU A 625 -17.40 -3.13 -7.36
CA LEU A 625 -17.16 -4.49 -7.85
C LEU A 625 -17.92 -4.81 -9.15
N GLN A 626 -19.16 -4.34 -9.28
CA GLN A 626 -19.97 -4.51 -10.49
C GLN A 626 -19.45 -3.69 -11.66
N THR A 627 -19.10 -2.42 -11.43
CA THR A 627 -18.59 -1.51 -12.46
C THR A 627 -17.28 -2.01 -13.04
N HIS A 628 -16.45 -2.63 -12.20
CA HIS A 628 -15.19 -3.24 -12.60
C HIS A 628 -15.34 -4.68 -13.12
N GLY A 629 -16.57 -5.20 -13.25
CA GLY A 629 -16.84 -6.50 -13.86
C GLY A 629 -16.55 -7.73 -13.01
N TRP A 630 -16.21 -7.56 -11.72
CA TRP A 630 -15.83 -8.69 -10.86
C TRP A 630 -17.02 -9.45 -10.27
N ILE A 631 -18.19 -8.81 -10.18
CA ILE A 631 -19.42 -9.45 -9.72
C ILE A 631 -20.59 -9.02 -10.59
N ARG A 632 -21.62 -9.86 -10.66
CA ARG A 632 -22.93 -9.48 -11.23
C ARG A 632 -24.05 -9.84 -10.25
N GLN A 633 -25.11 -9.04 -10.26
CA GLN A 633 -26.27 -9.31 -9.42
C GLN A 633 -27.17 -10.34 -10.09
N ILE A 634 -27.60 -11.34 -9.31
CA ILE A 634 -28.56 -12.34 -9.76
C ILE A 634 -29.98 -11.85 -9.38
N PRO A 635 -30.92 -11.73 -10.33
CA PRO A 635 -32.30 -11.40 -10.03
C PRO A 635 -32.94 -12.43 -9.08
N GLY A 636 -33.50 -11.97 -7.97
CA GLY A 636 -34.24 -12.84 -7.04
C GLY A 636 -35.56 -13.33 -7.65
N ALA A 637 -35.96 -14.57 -7.35
CA ALA A 637 -37.25 -15.10 -7.77
C ALA A 637 -38.39 -14.28 -7.12
N ARG A 638 -39.29 -13.71 -7.93
CA ARG A 638 -40.52 -13.08 -7.45
C ARG A 638 -41.57 -14.15 -7.14
N THR A 639 -41.49 -14.78 -5.98
CA THR A 639 -42.55 -15.65 -5.47
C THR A 639 -43.49 -14.84 -4.57
N GLY A 640 -44.51 -14.18 -5.15
CA GLY A 640 -45.73 -13.71 -4.46
C GLY A 640 -45.64 -12.93 -3.13
N GLY A 641 -44.47 -12.48 -2.70
CA GLY A 641 -44.18 -11.91 -1.39
C GLY A 641 -42.98 -10.95 -1.41
N ARG A 642 -42.51 -10.52 -0.22
CA ARG A 642 -41.42 -9.54 -0.09
C ARG A 642 -40.17 -10.02 -0.85
N PRO A 643 -39.53 -9.18 -1.69
CA PRO A 643 -38.37 -9.59 -2.47
C PRO A 643 -37.27 -10.18 -1.59
N THR A 644 -36.72 -11.34 -1.99
CA THR A 644 -35.53 -11.91 -1.38
C THR A 644 -34.34 -10.97 -1.58
N SER A 645 -33.42 -10.94 -0.62
CA SER A 645 -32.21 -10.11 -0.73
C SER A 645 -31.41 -10.51 -1.98
N PRO A 646 -30.87 -9.55 -2.74
CA PRO A 646 -30.14 -9.85 -3.95
C PRO A 646 -28.90 -10.69 -3.64
N ALA A 647 -28.68 -11.72 -4.46
CA ALA A 647 -27.47 -12.52 -4.46
C ALA A 647 -26.53 -12.02 -5.56
N TYR A 648 -25.23 -12.20 -5.36
CA TYR A 648 -24.20 -11.83 -6.30
C TYR A 648 -23.41 -13.07 -6.71
N GLU A 649 -23.08 -13.16 -7.99
CA GLU A 649 -22.15 -14.15 -8.56
C GLU A 649 -20.80 -13.48 -8.75
N THR A 650 -19.71 -14.22 -8.55
CA THR A 650 -18.33 -13.73 -8.81
C THR A 650 -17.85 -14.12 -10.21
N HIS A 651 -16.95 -13.30 -10.75
CA HIS A 651 -16.38 -13.50 -12.09
C HIS A 651 -15.67 -14.87 -12.17
N PRO A 652 -15.82 -15.65 -13.27
CA PRO A 652 -15.24 -16.98 -13.37
C PRO A 652 -13.70 -16.99 -13.32
N ASP A 653 -13.06 -15.94 -13.82
CA ASP A 653 -11.60 -15.77 -13.77
C ASP A 653 -11.09 -15.24 -12.42
N LEU A 654 -11.97 -15.05 -11.42
CA LEU A 654 -11.54 -14.60 -10.09
C LEU A 654 -10.53 -15.58 -9.46
N SER A 655 -10.66 -16.88 -9.73
CA SER A 655 -9.80 -17.95 -9.21
C SER A 655 -8.60 -18.29 -10.09
N GLN A 656 -8.46 -17.65 -11.26
CA GLN A 656 -7.27 -17.82 -12.08
C GLN A 656 -6.19 -16.87 -11.56
N ASP A 657 -5.07 -17.43 -11.09
CA ASP A 657 -3.85 -16.66 -10.83
C ASP A 657 -3.50 -15.91 -12.11
N THR A 658 -3.81 -14.62 -12.11
CA THR A 658 -3.15 -13.67 -13.02
C THR A 658 -1.78 -13.46 -12.41
N GLY A 659 -0.87 -14.36 -12.79
CA GLY A 659 0.52 -14.36 -12.36
C GLY A 659 1.26 -13.08 -12.71
#